data_AF-A0A7W1GYV0-F1
#
_entry.id   AF-A0A7W1GYV0-F1
#
_cell.length_a   1.000
_cell.length_b   1.000
_cell.length_c   1.000
_cell.angle_alpha   90.00
_cell.angle_beta   90.00
_cell.angle_gamma   90.00
#
_symmetry.space_group_name_H-M   'P 1'
#
loop_
_entity.id
_entity.type
_entity.pdbx_description
1 polymer ?
#
loop_
_entity_poly.entity_id
_entity_poly.type
_entity_poly.pdbx_seq_one_letter_code
_entity_poly.pdbx_strand_id
1 'polypeptide(L)'
;MTKRTLVALAGFVGLSLLASVAHADQIWQVKNGTTSMTLYRQIIRDIGLKLEIRETALPRTDMEEAVGFKVTGASDLKFFTKNGMYRYWTEGRVTSEGGFTLKSAKGSLRVDDFAIIYRNTGLSDNMFVLNGATDSSPVAFDLSHIKVNFDRKTKTLRFGYADMILTNKAANRLGRPDLAGQIIGMATVSARAAFVSGDVKDPDLEPSGGADGDMNGNVKLHLLGDCTSYGRVGTFPNGISGLGISTTSCNVTDIPGDVVDWYAQMDERHPVIAQNFYRIHSINGGTRFEQIGVGWVKHGFLSTNSNGCIGPNGENCVTPPNGGNELGVFCSDTYGSGLNASRDWLGPRDEINAFAGTWECTGSYFSNYQNDCVERFNTNGLGPVDHRLQVHDQDLTAPNSQFFYEAYYVSRDDVDRYNSAAFRPCTVNFQGGDWHFQPTQAQTNGVVADHWGDIQPAPRAQPADEGDILVAVQVNDLGGGKWHYDYAVYNHTSYREMRQFTIPLPDGLTLENVEFRDIDKDDTNEWTWNYGNSALTWKTSTYAQSPDANSLKWNSVFNFRFDANSPPAVNGSTATLGLFRPGVLQMLAAETRGPRSPFTNPTVLNVERGDQVAGGLADLFNSDDSKLGLHPGIVFGTFQAPIRVVLEGTSAQGPTTLKFRVESAASSPSVSQKIELFNFTLGSYVPLSTTNLTTSDGVVEVAAPNPAQFVQAVTGKVRARLEFKLTGPVFVFPWSVDIDQAVWRILP
;
A
#
# COMPACT_ATOMS: atom_id res chain seq x y z
N MET A 1 41.74 67.46 -32.42
CA MET A 1 42.23 66.32 -33.24
C MET A 1 41.94 65.07 -32.43
N THR A 2 41.18 64.05 -32.83
CA THR A 2 40.57 63.67 -34.11
C THR A 2 39.43 62.68 -33.82
N LYS A 3 38.55 62.53 -34.80
CA LYS A 3 37.24 61.87 -34.85
C LYS A 3 37.25 60.32 -34.89
N ARG A 4 36.15 59.74 -34.38
CA ARG A 4 35.23 58.72 -34.98
C ARG A 4 35.52 57.20 -34.94
N THR A 5 34.63 56.51 -34.20
CA THR A 5 33.63 55.47 -34.58
C THR A 5 34.04 54.08 -35.11
N LEU A 6 33.32 53.07 -34.56
CA LEU A 6 32.91 51.71 -35.02
C LEU A 6 33.36 50.63 -34.00
N VAL A 7 32.60 49.62 -33.57
CA VAL A 7 31.26 49.08 -33.86
C VAL A 7 30.89 48.14 -32.70
N ALA A 8 29.60 48.02 -32.40
CA ALA A 8 29.03 47.05 -31.48
C ALA A 8 29.16 45.60 -32.01
N LEU A 9 29.47 44.66 -31.12
CA LEU A 9 28.99 43.28 -31.25
C LEU A 9 28.39 42.87 -29.91
N ALA A 10 27.06 42.78 -29.86
CA ALA A 10 26.31 42.31 -28.71
C ALA A 10 26.40 40.79 -28.63
N GLY A 11 26.98 40.28 -27.54
CA GLY A 11 26.84 38.89 -27.11
C GLY A 11 26.30 38.91 -25.68
N PHE A 12 24.98 38.76 -25.53
CA PHE A 12 24.34 38.57 -24.23
C PHE A 12 24.72 37.18 -23.70
N VAL A 13 25.60 37.13 -22.69
CA VAL A 13 25.65 36.02 -21.74
C VAL A 13 25.16 36.58 -20.43
N GLY A 14 23.88 36.39 -20.16
CA GLY A 14 23.27 36.67 -18.87
C GLY A 14 23.82 35.70 -17.85
N LEU A 15 24.79 36.17 -17.05
CA LEU A 15 25.21 35.53 -15.82
C LEU A 15 24.03 35.62 -14.85
N SER A 16 23.17 34.60 -14.82
CA SER A 16 22.18 34.46 -13.76
C SER A 16 22.94 34.03 -12.50
N LEU A 17 23.15 34.98 -11.58
CA LEU A 17 23.42 34.63 -10.20
C LEU A 17 22.18 33.90 -9.69
N LEU A 18 22.25 32.56 -9.61
CA LEU A 18 21.38 31.79 -8.75
C LEU A 18 21.66 32.25 -7.31
N ALA A 19 20.79 33.09 -6.79
CA ALA A 19 20.70 33.30 -5.36
C ALA A 19 20.40 31.94 -4.73
N SER A 20 21.28 31.45 -3.87
CA SER A 20 20.97 30.34 -2.99
C SER A 20 19.76 30.73 -2.17
N VAL A 21 18.64 30.04 -2.37
CA VAL A 21 17.49 30.16 -1.48
C VAL A 21 17.93 29.51 -0.18
N ALA A 22 18.22 30.31 0.85
CA ALA A 22 18.41 29.78 2.19
C ALA A 22 17.07 29.13 2.62
N HIS A 23 17.08 27.81 2.78
CA HIS A 23 15.93 27.05 3.29
C HIS A 23 15.69 27.47 4.74
N ALA A 24 14.52 28.05 5.02
CA ALA A 24 14.26 28.78 6.27
C ALA A 24 13.29 28.04 7.20
N ASP A 25 13.63 28.08 8.48
CA ASP A 25 13.08 27.23 9.53
C ASP A 25 11.74 27.72 10.11
N GLN A 26 10.97 26.82 10.75
CA GLN A 26 9.73 27.15 11.47
C GLN A 26 9.69 26.59 12.90
N ILE A 27 8.93 27.27 13.77
CA ILE A 27 8.63 26.85 15.14
C ILE A 27 7.12 26.62 15.28
N TRP A 28 6.77 25.49 15.87
CA TRP A 28 5.42 25.04 16.14
C TRP A 28 5.23 24.76 17.63
N GLN A 29 3.99 24.84 18.13
CA GLN A 29 3.64 24.61 19.52
C GLN A 29 2.44 23.67 19.65
N VAL A 30 2.56 22.65 20.51
CA VAL A 30 1.46 21.76 20.90
C VAL A 30 0.34 22.53 21.61
N LYS A 31 -0.92 22.26 21.26
CA LYS A 31 -2.09 22.96 21.85
C LYS A 31 -3.07 22.05 22.58
N ASN A 32 -3.52 20.98 21.93
CA ASN A 32 -4.52 20.06 22.47
C ASN A 32 -4.40 18.69 21.79
N GLY A 33 -4.99 17.66 22.39
CA GLY A 33 -4.83 16.29 21.92
C GLY A 33 -5.10 15.25 23.00
N THR A 34 -4.50 14.09 22.84
CA THR A 34 -4.55 12.98 23.79
C THR A 34 -3.15 12.42 24.01
N THR A 35 -2.79 12.17 25.26
CA THR A 35 -1.71 11.28 25.67
C THR A 35 -2.29 9.90 25.94
N SER A 36 -1.93 8.91 25.13
CA SER A 36 -2.34 7.52 25.29
C SER A 36 -1.21 6.73 25.94
N MET A 37 -1.53 5.88 26.92
CA MET A 37 -0.53 5.03 27.57
C MET A 37 -1.01 3.59 27.66
N THR A 38 -0.17 2.65 27.24
CA THR A 38 -0.33 1.23 27.55
C THR A 38 0.46 0.93 28.80
N LEU A 39 -0.22 0.75 29.93
CA LEU A 39 0.41 0.35 31.18
C LEU A 39 0.37 -1.18 31.25
N TYR A 40 1.53 -1.84 31.20
CA TYR A 40 1.63 -3.29 31.04
C TYR A 40 1.06 -4.03 32.24
N ARG A 41 -0.26 -4.30 32.21
CA ARG A 41 -1.03 -4.77 33.37
C ARG A 41 -0.50 -6.09 33.91
N GLN A 42 -0.05 -6.98 33.03
CA GLN A 42 0.54 -8.26 33.42
C GLN A 42 1.86 -8.05 34.16
N ILE A 43 2.80 -7.29 33.58
CA ILE A 43 4.09 -6.96 34.21
C ILE A 43 3.86 -6.28 35.56
N ILE A 44 2.97 -5.29 35.63
CA ILE A 44 2.62 -4.56 36.86
C ILE A 44 2.11 -5.53 37.95
N ARG A 45 1.24 -6.50 37.60
CA ARG A 45 0.76 -7.51 38.55
C ARG A 45 1.88 -8.43 39.02
N ASP A 46 2.71 -8.92 38.09
CA ASP A 46 3.75 -9.91 38.37
C ASP A 46 4.86 -9.34 39.25
N ILE A 47 5.19 -8.06 39.10
CA ILE A 47 6.13 -7.36 39.99
C ILE A 47 5.48 -6.89 41.30
N GLY A 48 4.23 -7.28 41.58
CA GLY A 48 3.53 -7.05 42.85
C GLY A 48 3.00 -5.63 43.04
N LEU A 49 2.70 -4.93 41.94
CA LEU A 49 2.07 -3.61 41.96
C LEU A 49 0.57 -3.71 41.62
N LYS A 50 -0.21 -2.76 42.15
CA LYS A 50 -1.62 -2.54 41.78
C LYS A 50 -1.74 -1.22 41.05
N LEU A 51 -2.59 -1.19 40.03
CA LEU A 51 -2.81 -0.02 39.17
C LEU A 51 -4.23 0.53 39.34
N GLU A 52 -4.35 1.83 39.59
CA GLU A 52 -5.61 2.58 39.58
C GLU A 52 -5.50 3.70 38.54
N ILE A 53 -6.50 3.88 37.70
CA ILE A 53 -6.42 4.81 36.54
C ILE A 53 -7.57 5.80 36.58
N ARG A 54 -7.27 7.06 36.25
CA ARG A 54 -8.22 8.16 36.02
C ARG A 54 -8.09 8.61 34.57
N GLU A 55 -8.80 7.94 33.69
CA GLU A 55 -8.92 8.24 32.27
C GLU A 55 -9.73 9.53 32.04
N THR A 56 -9.31 10.36 31.09
CA THR A 56 -9.95 11.67 30.80
C THR A 56 -10.15 11.95 29.31
N ALA A 57 -9.67 11.07 28.44
CA ALA A 57 -9.88 11.11 27.00
C ALA A 57 -9.96 9.69 26.44
N LEU A 58 -10.50 9.55 25.23
CA LEU A 58 -10.38 8.29 24.49
C LEU A 58 -8.93 8.10 24.04
N PRO A 59 -8.32 6.93 24.29
CA PRO A 59 -6.97 6.62 23.83
C PRO A 59 -6.94 6.44 22.32
N ARG A 60 -5.73 6.38 21.75
CA ARG A 60 -5.57 5.92 20.37
C ARG A 60 -6.00 4.46 20.24
N THR A 61 -6.62 4.15 19.11
CA THR A 61 -7.16 2.82 18.80
C THR A 61 -6.12 1.82 18.30
N ASP A 62 -4.92 2.29 17.95
CA ASP A 62 -3.79 1.46 17.49
C ASP A 62 -2.85 1.01 18.62
N MET A 63 -3.12 1.42 19.87
CA MET A 63 -2.39 0.97 21.04
C MET A 63 -3.23 -0.04 21.84
N GLU A 64 -2.70 -1.24 22.03
CA GLU A 64 -3.38 -2.30 22.78
C GLU A 64 -3.59 -1.90 24.25
N GLU A 65 -4.80 -2.10 24.76
CA GLU A 65 -5.25 -1.79 26.14
C GLU A 65 -4.87 -0.39 26.65
N ALA A 66 -4.71 0.58 25.76
CA ALA A 66 -4.29 1.92 26.12
C ALA A 66 -5.34 2.69 26.92
N VAL A 67 -4.89 3.67 27.67
CA VAL A 67 -5.71 4.61 28.43
C VAL A 67 -5.43 6.04 27.99
N GLY A 68 -6.48 6.83 27.78
CA GLY A 68 -6.36 8.19 27.26
C GLY A 68 -6.37 9.28 28.33
N PHE A 69 -5.43 10.21 28.22
CA PHE A 69 -5.35 11.41 29.04
C PHE A 69 -5.45 12.64 28.15
N LYS A 70 -6.41 13.53 28.45
CA LYS A 70 -6.66 14.73 27.66
C LYS A 70 -5.47 15.70 27.77
N VAL A 71 -4.86 16.06 26.65
CA VAL A 71 -3.84 17.12 26.59
C VAL A 71 -4.52 18.46 26.74
N THR A 72 -4.09 19.24 27.73
CA THR A 72 -4.72 20.51 28.09
C THR A 72 -4.19 21.68 27.25
N GLY A 73 -4.98 22.75 27.19
CA GLY A 73 -4.58 24.02 26.55
C GLY A 73 -3.43 24.75 27.24
N ALA A 74 -3.00 24.31 28.43
CA ALA A 74 -1.79 24.80 29.09
C ALA A 74 -0.50 24.22 28.49
N SER A 75 -0.61 23.30 27.52
CA SER A 75 0.55 22.75 26.81
C SER A 75 1.27 23.82 26.00
N ASP A 76 2.59 23.86 26.17
CA ASP A 76 3.48 24.84 25.57
C ASP A 76 4.72 24.23 24.94
N LEU A 77 4.76 22.89 24.80
CA LEU A 77 5.84 22.20 24.09
C LEU A 77 5.98 22.74 22.67
N LYS A 78 7.15 23.29 22.38
CA LYS A 78 7.56 23.81 21.08
C LYS A 78 8.57 22.89 20.42
N PHE A 79 8.52 22.86 19.11
CA PHE A 79 9.44 22.12 18.27
C PHE A 79 9.77 22.88 17.00
N PHE A 80 10.90 22.53 16.41
CA PHE A 80 11.42 23.11 15.20
C PHE A 80 11.16 22.20 14.00
N THR A 81 10.84 22.81 12.86
CA THR A 81 10.69 22.11 11.57
C THR A 81 11.49 22.80 10.48
N LYS A 82 11.96 22.01 9.50
CA LYS A 82 12.64 22.50 8.29
C LYS A 82 12.29 21.62 7.10
N ASN A 83 11.85 22.23 5.99
CA ASN A 83 11.27 21.58 4.82
C ASN A 83 10.01 20.76 5.16
N GLY A 84 9.15 21.30 6.03
CA GLY A 84 7.94 20.62 6.50
C GLY A 84 8.13 19.48 7.51
N MET A 85 9.38 19.06 7.75
CA MET A 85 9.73 17.92 8.63
C MET A 85 10.11 18.39 10.04
N TYR A 86 9.73 17.63 11.08
CA TYR A 86 10.23 17.80 12.45
C TYR A 86 11.76 17.64 12.51
N ARG A 87 12.43 18.39 13.40
CA ARG A 87 13.89 18.27 13.62
C ARG A 87 14.26 18.06 15.08
N TYR A 88 13.77 18.90 15.99
CA TYR A 88 14.08 18.79 17.41
C TYR A 88 13.09 19.57 18.28
N TRP A 89 13.00 19.19 19.55
CA TRP A 89 12.30 19.95 20.58
C TRP A 89 13.07 21.21 20.96
N THR A 90 12.36 22.31 21.23
CA THR A 90 13.01 23.54 21.67
C THR A 90 12.84 23.75 23.17
N GLU A 91 11.60 23.86 23.63
CA GLU A 91 11.26 24.13 25.03
C GLU A 91 9.80 23.76 25.33
N GLY A 92 9.41 23.81 26.61
CA GLY A 92 8.02 23.63 27.04
C GLY A 92 7.64 22.18 27.37
N ARG A 93 6.33 21.95 27.56
CA ARG A 93 5.78 20.67 28.02
C ARG A 93 4.40 20.37 27.42
N VAL A 94 4.05 19.09 27.39
CA VAL A 94 2.68 18.63 27.16
C VAL A 94 2.05 18.35 28.51
N THR A 95 0.97 19.05 28.85
CA THR A 95 0.24 18.83 30.10
C THR A 95 -0.98 17.96 29.83
N SER A 96 -1.22 16.96 30.67
CA SER A 96 -2.35 16.03 30.52
C SER A 96 -3.21 16.01 31.78
N GLU A 97 -4.52 16.13 31.63
CA GLU A 97 -5.52 15.94 32.70
C GLU A 97 -5.66 14.43 32.98
N GLY A 98 -5.86 14.04 34.24
CA GLY A 98 -6.07 12.63 34.60
C GLY A 98 -4.87 12.04 35.32
N GLY A 99 -4.62 10.75 35.16
CA GLY A 99 -3.45 10.13 35.76
C GLY A 99 -3.66 8.69 36.22
N PHE A 100 -2.69 8.17 36.94
CA PHE A 100 -2.75 6.81 37.48
C PHE A 100 -1.97 6.69 38.80
N THR A 101 -2.28 5.67 39.59
CA THR A 101 -1.57 5.35 40.82
C THR A 101 -1.07 3.91 40.76
N LEU A 102 0.23 3.75 40.96
CA LEU A 102 0.87 2.47 41.25
C LEU A 102 0.97 2.29 42.77
N LYS A 103 0.51 1.16 43.28
CA LYS A 103 0.57 0.81 44.71
C LYS A 103 1.36 -0.47 44.90
N SER A 104 2.33 -0.46 45.79
CA SER A 104 2.97 -1.65 46.34
C SER A 104 2.47 -1.90 47.77
N ALA A 105 2.91 -2.99 48.40
CA ALA A 105 2.67 -3.20 49.83
C ALA A 105 3.36 -2.16 50.74
N LYS A 106 4.40 -1.47 50.24
CA LYS A 106 5.29 -0.58 51.02
C LYS A 106 5.14 0.90 50.68
N GLY A 107 4.40 1.25 49.63
CA GLY A 107 4.25 2.64 49.21
C GLY A 107 3.36 2.79 47.98
N SER A 108 3.17 4.04 47.55
CA SER A 108 2.38 4.36 46.36
C SER A 108 3.01 5.51 45.58
N LEU A 109 3.05 5.37 44.25
CA LEU A 109 3.39 6.42 43.30
C LEU A 109 2.11 6.83 42.59
N ARG A 110 1.60 8.00 42.93
CA ARG A 110 0.48 8.63 42.26
C ARG A 110 1.03 9.61 41.24
N VAL A 111 0.59 9.54 39.99
CA VAL A 111 0.96 10.43 38.88
C VAL A 111 -0.33 11.08 38.40
N ASP A 112 -0.59 12.29 38.88
CA ASP A 112 -1.79 13.06 38.55
C ASP A 112 -1.43 14.31 37.76
N ASP A 113 -2.32 14.69 36.84
CA ASP A 113 -2.28 15.96 36.11
C ASP A 113 -0.86 16.29 35.64
N PHE A 114 -0.30 15.30 34.94
CA PHE A 114 1.12 15.16 34.69
C PHE A 114 1.57 15.97 33.48
N ALA A 115 2.87 16.23 33.40
CA ALA A 115 3.49 16.86 32.25
C ALA A 115 4.55 15.96 31.62
N ILE A 116 4.59 15.92 30.29
CA ILE A 116 5.70 15.36 29.52
C ILE A 116 6.58 16.54 29.10
N ILE A 117 7.82 16.57 29.60
CA ILE A 117 8.74 17.69 29.41
C ILE A 117 9.98 17.26 28.62
N TYR A 118 10.40 18.11 27.70
CA TYR A 118 11.73 18.04 27.09
C TYR A 118 12.74 18.70 28.02
N ARG A 119 13.84 18.01 28.34
CA ARG A 119 14.97 18.61 29.06
C ARG A 119 16.22 18.44 28.19
N ASN A 120 16.79 19.57 27.75
CA ASN A 120 18.03 19.59 26.99
C ASN A 120 19.20 19.12 27.89
N THR A 121 19.46 17.81 27.92
CA THR A 121 20.58 17.18 28.62
C THR A 121 21.76 16.88 27.69
N GLY A 122 21.76 17.43 26.46
CA GLY A 122 22.76 17.11 25.42
C GLY A 122 22.48 15.83 24.64
N LEU A 123 21.30 15.22 24.81
CA LEU A 123 20.78 14.09 24.01
C LEU A 123 19.42 14.55 23.45
N SER A 124 19.19 14.38 22.14
CA SER A 124 18.08 15.01 21.39
C SER A 124 16.68 14.51 21.77
N ASP A 125 16.57 13.35 22.44
CA ASP A 125 15.31 12.58 22.49
C ASP A 125 14.82 12.19 23.88
N ASN A 126 15.45 12.69 24.95
CA ASN A 126 15.03 12.36 26.32
C ASN A 126 13.87 13.26 26.77
N MET A 127 12.67 12.68 26.89
CA MET A 127 11.55 13.31 27.59
C MET A 127 11.27 12.62 28.92
N PHE A 128 10.56 13.32 29.80
CA PHE A 128 10.30 12.86 31.16
C PHE A 128 8.84 13.08 31.52
N VAL A 129 8.26 12.15 32.27
CA VAL A 129 6.94 12.34 32.89
C VAL A 129 7.12 12.92 34.28
N LEU A 130 6.64 14.15 34.47
CA LEU A 130 6.55 14.81 35.77
C LEU A 130 5.23 14.45 36.45
N ASN A 131 5.29 14.12 37.74
CA ASN A 131 4.10 13.95 38.57
C ASN A 131 3.58 15.33 39.02
N GLY A 132 2.72 15.91 38.20
CA GLY A 132 2.25 17.28 38.27
C GLY A 132 2.74 18.13 37.09
N ALA A 133 2.26 19.37 37.02
CA ALA A 133 2.50 20.27 35.88
C ALA A 133 3.64 21.29 36.07
N THR A 134 4.34 21.30 37.21
CA THR A 134 5.38 22.30 37.55
C THR A 134 6.80 21.75 37.42
N ASP A 135 7.81 22.60 37.22
CA ASP A 135 9.22 22.16 37.10
C ASP A 135 9.82 21.59 38.40
N SER A 136 9.19 21.89 39.53
CA SER A 136 9.53 21.30 40.83
C SER A 136 8.88 19.93 41.06
N SER A 137 7.99 19.49 40.16
CA SER A 137 7.32 18.20 40.24
C SER A 137 8.35 17.06 40.09
N PRO A 138 8.24 15.99 40.88
CA PRO A 138 9.19 14.89 40.79
C PRO A 138 9.01 14.12 39.47
N VAL A 139 10.13 13.75 38.84
CA VAL A 139 10.12 12.87 37.66
C VAL A 139 9.67 11.48 38.09
N ALA A 140 8.57 11.01 37.50
CA ALA A 140 8.02 9.69 37.71
C ALA A 140 8.63 8.67 36.75
N PHE A 141 8.75 9.03 35.47
CA PHE A 141 9.25 8.16 34.41
C PHE A 141 10.23 8.87 33.48
N ASP A 142 11.24 8.15 33.04
CA ASP A 142 12.02 8.50 31.85
C ASP A 142 11.29 7.94 30.62
N LEU A 143 11.27 8.69 29.52
CA LEU A 143 10.76 8.25 28.22
C LEU A 143 11.95 8.08 27.27
N SER A 144 12.13 6.88 26.74
CA SER A 144 13.18 6.56 25.75
C SER A 144 12.58 6.01 24.47
N HIS A 145 13.37 5.96 23.40
CA HIS A 145 12.95 5.50 22.07
C HIS A 145 11.75 6.30 21.53
N ILE A 146 11.75 7.61 21.77
CA ILE A 146 10.65 8.50 21.41
C ILE A 146 10.67 8.74 19.91
N LYS A 147 9.59 8.32 19.28
CA LYS A 147 9.28 8.53 17.87
C LYS A 147 8.52 9.85 17.72
N VAL A 148 8.80 10.69 16.71
CA VAL A 148 8.18 12.01 16.50
C VAL A 148 7.76 12.27 15.04
N ASN A 149 6.46 12.23 14.79
CA ASN A 149 5.84 12.56 13.51
C ASN A 149 5.15 13.92 13.55
N PHE A 150 5.45 14.79 12.60
CA PHE A 150 4.69 16.01 12.38
C PHE A 150 4.17 16.12 10.94
N ASP A 151 2.85 16.01 10.79
CA ASP A 151 2.17 16.34 9.55
C ASP A 151 1.79 17.81 9.57
N ARG A 152 2.49 18.60 8.75
CA ARG A 152 2.27 20.04 8.61
C ARG A 152 0.94 20.40 7.95
N LYS A 153 0.46 19.58 6.99
CA LYS A 153 -0.82 19.81 6.27
C LYS A 153 -1.99 19.67 7.22
N THR A 154 -1.98 18.62 8.04
CA THR A 154 -3.02 18.43 9.06
C THR A 154 -2.69 19.12 10.37
N LYS A 155 -1.48 19.69 10.55
CA LYS A 155 -1.00 20.29 11.80
C LYS A 155 -1.07 19.32 12.97
N THR A 156 -0.79 18.05 12.70
CA THR A 156 -0.88 16.97 13.68
C THR A 156 0.53 16.56 14.06
N LEU A 157 0.87 16.75 15.33
CA LEU A 157 2.07 16.20 15.94
C LEU A 157 1.71 14.92 16.67
N ARG A 158 2.47 13.86 16.41
CA ARG A 158 2.46 12.64 17.19
C ARG A 158 3.87 12.43 17.70
N PHE A 159 4.02 12.16 18.98
CA PHE A 159 5.30 11.67 19.46
C PHE A 159 5.07 10.61 20.53
N GLY A 160 5.75 9.48 20.45
CA GLY A 160 5.33 8.34 21.23
C GLY A 160 6.05 7.04 20.95
N TYR A 161 5.34 5.96 21.23
CA TYR A 161 5.87 4.60 21.35
C TYR A 161 7.05 4.52 22.31
N ALA A 162 7.06 5.45 23.27
CA ALA A 162 8.17 5.65 24.18
C ALA A 162 8.05 4.68 25.35
N ASP A 163 9.13 3.98 25.66
CA ASP A 163 9.20 3.14 26.85
C ASP A 163 9.08 4.02 28.10
N MET A 164 8.17 3.65 29.00
CA MET A 164 8.00 4.30 30.29
C MET A 164 8.86 3.60 31.34
N ILE A 165 10.01 4.18 31.64
CA ILE A 165 11.02 3.62 32.56
C ILE A 165 10.88 4.25 33.94
N LEU A 166 10.72 3.44 34.98
CA LEU A 166 10.55 3.92 36.35
C LEU A 166 11.86 4.52 36.90
N THR A 167 11.85 5.79 37.30
CA THR A 167 13.06 6.43 37.84
C THR A 167 13.42 5.91 39.24
N ASN A 168 14.70 6.05 39.61
CA ASN A 168 15.18 5.75 40.97
C ASN A 168 14.32 6.43 42.07
N LYS A 169 13.92 7.69 41.86
CA LYS A 169 13.13 8.44 42.84
C LYS A 169 11.69 7.91 42.94
N ALA A 170 11.11 7.51 41.81
CA ALA A 170 9.78 6.93 41.73
C ALA A 170 9.73 5.53 42.35
N ALA A 171 10.73 4.68 42.07
CA ALA A 171 10.91 3.35 42.66
C ALA A 171 11.05 3.40 44.18
N ASN A 172 11.84 4.35 44.70
CA ASN A 172 11.94 4.60 46.14
C ASN A 172 10.60 5.04 46.76
N ARG A 173 9.80 5.86 46.06
CA ARG A 173 8.47 6.29 46.53
C ARG A 173 7.47 5.13 46.58
N LEU A 174 7.63 4.14 45.70
CA LEU A 174 6.90 2.87 45.76
C LEU A 174 7.40 1.94 46.88
N GLY A 175 8.47 2.28 47.60
CA GLY A 175 9.10 1.37 48.56
C GLY A 175 9.70 0.12 47.91
N ARG A 176 10.03 0.21 46.61
CA ARG A 176 10.56 -0.85 45.75
C ARG A 176 11.74 -0.33 44.92
N PRO A 177 12.87 0.01 45.55
CA PRO A 177 14.05 0.53 44.84
C PRO A 177 14.60 -0.44 43.79
N ASP A 178 14.32 -1.74 43.95
CA ASP A 178 14.64 -2.81 43.00
C ASP A 178 13.94 -2.68 41.64
N LEU A 179 12.89 -1.86 41.53
CA LEU A 179 12.17 -1.62 40.27
C LEU A 179 12.71 -0.40 39.50
N ALA A 180 13.75 0.27 39.98
CA ALA A 180 14.34 1.38 39.22
C ALA A 180 14.90 0.87 37.88
N GLY A 181 14.61 1.58 36.78
CA GLY A 181 14.97 1.15 35.43
C GLY A 181 14.00 0.14 34.80
N GLN A 182 12.97 -0.31 35.53
CA GLN A 182 11.95 -1.21 34.97
C GLN A 182 11.05 -0.46 33.99
N ILE A 183 10.88 -1.02 32.79
CA ILE A 183 9.84 -0.61 31.85
C ILE A 183 8.48 -1.11 32.37
N ILE A 184 7.53 -0.19 32.51
CA ILE A 184 6.19 -0.51 33.04
C ILE A 184 5.06 -0.21 32.07
N GLY A 185 5.39 0.32 30.89
CA GLY A 185 4.41 0.68 29.88
C GLY A 185 5.03 1.45 28.73
N MET A 186 4.15 1.97 27.87
CA MET A 186 4.48 2.75 26.70
C MET A 186 3.59 4.00 26.63
N ALA A 187 4.13 5.12 26.16
CA ALA A 187 3.39 6.39 26.04
C ALA A 187 3.45 6.97 24.62
N THR A 188 2.31 7.50 24.16
CA THR A 188 2.18 8.22 22.89
C THR A 188 1.30 9.46 23.05
N VAL A 189 1.82 10.61 22.64
CA VAL A 189 1.07 11.86 22.50
C VAL A 189 0.61 12.03 21.06
N SER A 190 -0.65 12.40 20.89
CA SER A 190 -1.23 12.78 19.60
C SER A 190 -1.96 14.10 19.76
N ALA A 191 -1.41 15.15 19.16
CA ALA A 191 -1.82 16.51 19.42
C ALA A 191 -1.88 17.38 18.15
N ARG A 192 -2.70 18.42 18.19
CA ARG A 192 -2.65 19.51 17.22
C ARG A 192 -1.55 20.49 17.61
N ALA A 193 -0.79 20.93 16.61
CA ALA A 193 0.21 21.97 16.75
C ALA A 193 -0.26 23.27 16.08
N ALA A 194 0.16 24.40 16.63
CA ALA A 194 -0.04 25.72 16.06
C ALA A 194 1.30 26.31 15.64
N PHE A 195 1.33 26.93 14.46
CA PHE A 195 2.48 27.70 14.00
C PHE A 195 2.73 28.88 14.94
N VAL A 196 4.00 29.10 15.31
CA VAL A 196 4.43 30.18 16.21
C VAL A 196 5.16 31.27 15.43
N SER A 197 6.21 30.89 14.70
CA SER A 197 7.09 31.81 13.97
C SER A 197 7.95 31.06 12.94
N GLY A 198 8.43 31.73 11.91
CA GLY A 198 9.28 31.13 10.86
C GLY A 198 8.89 31.62 9.46
N ASP A 199 9.53 31.08 8.43
CA ASP A 199 9.15 31.37 7.04
C ASP A 199 7.91 30.59 6.64
N VAL A 200 6.83 31.30 6.30
CA VAL A 200 5.57 30.70 5.83
C VAL A 200 5.67 30.04 4.45
N LYS A 201 6.79 30.22 3.73
CA LYS A 201 7.07 29.65 2.42
C LYS A 201 8.01 28.44 2.44
N ASP A 202 8.37 27.93 3.62
CA ASP A 202 9.13 26.68 3.76
C ASP A 202 8.45 25.55 2.93
N PRO A 203 9.10 24.98 1.90
CA PRO A 203 8.47 23.98 1.02
C PRO A 203 8.16 22.69 1.78
N ASP A 204 7.04 22.03 1.48
CA ASP A 204 6.90 20.61 1.84
C ASP A 204 7.85 19.83 0.91
N LEU A 205 8.72 18.97 1.44
CA LEU A 205 9.23 17.88 0.61
C LEU A 205 8.02 17.03 0.24
N GLU A 206 7.68 16.99 -1.05
CA GLU A 206 6.59 16.15 -1.55
C GLU A 206 6.88 14.70 -1.12
N PRO A 207 5.93 14.02 -0.45
CA PRO A 207 6.14 12.67 0.02
C PRO A 207 6.14 11.72 -1.17
N SER A 208 7.29 11.13 -1.48
CA SER A 208 7.32 9.82 -2.10
C SER A 208 6.73 8.81 -1.09
N GLY A 209 5.40 8.72 -1.07
CA GLY A 209 4.60 7.66 -0.44
C GLY A 209 5.12 7.10 0.90
N GLY A 210 4.67 7.67 2.01
CA GLY A 210 4.87 7.12 3.35
C GLY A 210 4.75 8.21 4.41
N ALA A 211 3.77 8.12 5.28
CA ALA A 211 3.65 9.01 6.43
C ALA A 211 4.56 8.51 7.58
N ASP A 212 5.88 8.57 7.40
CA ASP A 212 6.85 8.18 8.42
C ASP A 212 7.78 9.35 8.75
N GLY A 213 7.46 10.05 9.83
CA GLY A 213 8.40 10.95 10.49
C GLY A 213 8.63 10.41 11.88
N ASP A 214 9.82 9.91 12.15
CA ASP A 214 10.50 9.93 13.45
C ASP A 214 11.93 10.43 13.15
N MET A 215 12.78 10.68 14.15
CA MET A 215 14.21 10.91 13.87
C MET A 215 14.82 9.61 13.34
N ASN A 216 14.86 9.51 12.03
CA ASN A 216 14.86 8.26 11.29
C ASN A 216 16.11 8.23 10.42
N GLY A 217 17.06 7.37 10.77
CA GLY A 217 18.22 7.15 9.91
C GLY A 217 17.75 6.77 8.50
N ASN A 218 18.19 7.53 7.51
CA ASN A 218 17.74 7.39 6.13
C ASN A 218 18.61 6.35 5.43
N VAL A 219 18.18 5.09 5.44
CA VAL A 219 18.95 4.01 4.81
C VAL A 219 18.72 4.09 3.32
N LYS A 220 19.79 4.31 2.56
CA LYS A 220 19.77 4.24 1.11
C LYS A 220 20.61 3.07 0.65
N LEU A 221 20.09 2.30 -0.31
CA LEU A 221 20.90 1.34 -1.05
C LEU A 221 21.80 2.09 -2.05
N HIS A 222 23.00 2.42 -1.58
CA HIS A 222 23.95 3.24 -2.32
C HIS A 222 24.61 2.50 -3.48
N LEU A 223 24.97 1.23 -3.27
CA LEU A 223 25.55 0.39 -4.31
C LEU A 223 24.94 -1.01 -4.26
N LEU A 224 24.41 -1.46 -5.39
CA LEU A 224 24.05 -2.85 -5.64
C LEU A 224 25.17 -3.48 -6.46
N GLY A 225 26.02 -4.30 -5.85
CA GLY A 225 27.21 -4.88 -6.47
C GLY A 225 26.90 -6.15 -7.28
N ASP A 226 27.85 -7.09 -7.24
CA ASP A 226 27.79 -8.32 -8.03
C ASP A 226 26.74 -9.31 -7.49
N CYS A 227 26.10 -10.05 -8.40
CA CYS A 227 25.31 -11.23 -8.10
C CYS A 227 26.15 -12.48 -8.39
N THR A 228 26.25 -13.40 -7.43
CA THR A 228 27.17 -14.54 -7.49
C THR A 228 26.48 -15.83 -7.06
N SER A 229 26.76 -16.93 -7.75
CA SER A 229 26.33 -18.28 -7.36
C SER A 229 27.22 -18.85 -6.26
N TYR A 230 26.61 -19.38 -5.19
CA TYR A 230 27.30 -19.98 -4.03
C TYR A 230 26.99 -21.46 -3.81
N GLY A 231 26.27 -22.06 -4.75
CA GLY A 231 25.89 -23.46 -4.71
C GLY A 231 24.83 -23.76 -5.75
N ARG A 232 24.82 -25.01 -6.21
CA ARG A 232 23.87 -25.49 -7.19
C ARG A 232 23.48 -26.94 -6.86
N VAL A 233 22.23 -27.29 -7.16
CA VAL A 233 21.71 -28.65 -7.07
C VAL A 233 21.05 -29.04 -8.40
N GLY A 234 21.01 -30.34 -8.69
CA GLY A 234 20.44 -30.87 -9.92
C GLY A 234 21.30 -30.70 -11.17
N THR A 235 20.84 -31.28 -12.28
CA THR A 235 21.53 -31.27 -13.58
C THR A 235 20.92 -30.23 -14.50
N PHE A 236 21.76 -29.47 -15.21
CA PHE A 236 21.28 -28.49 -16.20
C PHE A 236 20.51 -29.21 -17.31
N PRO A 237 19.35 -28.68 -17.77
CA PRO A 237 18.74 -27.38 -17.48
C PRO A 237 17.63 -27.41 -16.41
N ASN A 238 17.66 -28.38 -15.49
CA ASN A 238 16.62 -28.58 -14.47
C ASN A 238 17.14 -28.37 -13.04
N GLY A 239 18.31 -27.73 -12.89
CA GLY A 239 18.89 -27.44 -11.59
C GLY A 239 18.37 -26.14 -10.97
N ILE A 240 18.85 -25.89 -9.76
CA ILE A 240 18.58 -24.68 -8.97
C ILE A 240 19.93 -24.14 -8.50
N SER A 241 20.14 -22.84 -8.66
CA SER A 241 21.31 -22.11 -8.11
C SER A 241 20.90 -21.25 -6.93
N GLY A 242 21.73 -21.24 -5.90
CA GLY A 242 21.61 -20.36 -4.73
C GLY A 242 22.55 -19.17 -4.87
N LEU A 243 21.98 -17.98 -4.95
CA LEU A 243 22.67 -16.74 -5.27
C LEU A 243 22.85 -15.85 -4.02
N GLY A 244 23.79 -14.92 -4.12
CA GLY A 244 23.93 -13.78 -3.21
C GLY A 244 24.29 -12.52 -3.98
N ILE A 245 23.81 -11.39 -3.50
CA ILE A 245 23.98 -10.07 -4.13
C ILE A 245 24.77 -9.19 -3.16
N SER A 246 25.82 -8.54 -3.63
CA SER A 246 26.57 -7.57 -2.82
C SER A 246 25.78 -6.26 -2.67
N THR A 247 25.78 -5.69 -1.47
CA THR A 247 25.08 -4.43 -1.18
C THR A 247 25.95 -3.47 -0.38
N THR A 248 25.81 -2.18 -0.65
CA THR A 248 26.33 -1.10 0.19
C THR A 248 25.17 -0.20 0.60
N SER A 249 24.88 -0.14 1.89
CA SER A 249 23.95 0.82 2.47
C SER A 249 24.67 2.12 2.83
N CYS A 250 23.89 3.20 2.91
CA CYS A 250 24.31 4.50 3.37
C CYS A 250 23.25 5.07 4.30
N ASN A 251 23.65 5.60 5.45
CA ASN A 251 22.77 6.51 6.18
C ASN A 251 22.94 7.91 5.57
N VAL A 252 21.98 8.34 4.75
CA VAL A 252 22.03 9.62 4.02
C VAL A 252 21.34 10.76 4.76
N THR A 253 21.01 10.58 6.04
CA THR A 253 20.51 11.66 6.89
C THR A 253 21.53 12.80 6.98
N ASP A 254 21.05 14.03 7.10
CA ASP A 254 21.86 15.22 7.37
C ASP A 254 21.74 15.69 8.83
N ILE A 255 21.01 14.94 9.66
CA ILE A 255 20.73 15.27 11.04
C ILE A 255 21.93 14.84 11.91
N PRO A 256 22.60 15.76 12.60
CA PRO A 256 23.73 15.40 13.45
C PRO A 256 23.32 14.45 14.58
N GLY A 257 24.00 13.29 14.67
CA GLY A 257 23.74 12.29 15.71
C GLY A 257 22.62 11.30 15.37
N ASP A 258 22.00 11.41 14.19
CA ASP A 258 20.97 10.48 13.71
C ASP A 258 21.63 9.24 13.11
N VAL A 259 21.59 8.14 13.86
CA VAL A 259 22.25 6.87 13.56
C VAL A 259 21.22 5.78 13.28
N VAL A 260 21.58 4.79 12.45
CA VAL A 260 20.74 3.60 12.24
C VAL A 260 21.28 2.47 13.09
N ASP A 261 20.44 1.83 13.89
CA ASP A 261 20.82 0.64 14.64
C ASP A 261 21.27 -0.51 13.72
N TRP A 262 22.37 -1.18 14.08
CA TRP A 262 23.06 -2.20 13.27
C TRP A 262 23.64 -3.34 14.13
N TYR A 263 22.96 -3.66 15.23
CA TYR A 263 23.41 -4.64 16.22
C TYR A 263 23.49 -6.06 15.63
N ALA A 264 24.22 -6.93 16.33
CA ALA A 264 24.31 -8.34 15.96
C ALA A 264 22.98 -9.06 16.13
N GLN A 265 22.68 -9.99 15.21
CA GLN A 265 21.56 -10.92 15.30
C GLN A 265 21.38 -11.50 16.71
N MET A 266 20.11 -11.70 17.09
CA MET A 266 19.61 -11.93 18.46
C MET A 266 19.49 -10.66 19.31
N ASP A 267 20.04 -9.53 18.86
CA ASP A 267 19.44 -8.22 19.12
C ASP A 267 18.39 -7.96 18.03
N GLU A 268 17.29 -7.27 18.34
CA GLU A 268 16.23 -6.98 17.37
C GLU A 268 16.53 -5.72 16.54
N ARG A 269 17.55 -4.97 16.95
CA ARG A 269 17.90 -3.65 16.42
C ARG A 269 18.93 -3.77 15.29
N HIS A 270 18.51 -4.28 14.14
CA HIS A 270 19.31 -4.31 12.93
C HIS A 270 18.42 -4.31 11.69
N PRO A 271 18.93 -3.84 10.54
CA PRO A 271 18.19 -3.98 9.29
C PRO A 271 18.27 -5.40 8.78
N VAL A 272 17.28 -5.78 7.97
CA VAL A 272 17.33 -7.00 7.16
C VAL A 272 17.40 -6.65 5.68
N ILE A 273 18.00 -7.53 4.87
CA ILE A 273 18.16 -7.32 3.43
C ILE A 273 17.43 -8.43 2.68
N ALA A 274 16.39 -8.05 1.94
CA ALA A 274 15.71 -8.93 1.01
C ALA A 274 16.42 -8.90 -0.35
N GLN A 275 16.46 -10.05 -1.03
CA GLN A 275 17.10 -10.22 -2.33
C GLN A 275 16.15 -10.95 -3.28
N ASN A 276 15.98 -10.42 -4.49
CA ASN A 276 15.09 -10.98 -5.51
C ASN A 276 15.76 -11.08 -6.88
N PHE A 277 15.22 -11.97 -7.71
CA PHE A 277 15.58 -12.08 -9.11
C PHE A 277 14.32 -12.07 -9.97
N TYR A 278 14.34 -11.28 -11.04
CA TYR A 278 13.20 -11.04 -11.90
C TYR A 278 13.53 -11.29 -13.37
N ARG A 279 12.49 -11.59 -14.13
CA ARG A 279 12.51 -11.72 -15.58
C ARG A 279 11.43 -10.84 -16.19
N ILE A 280 11.81 -10.05 -17.20
CA ILE A 280 10.86 -9.47 -18.15
C ILE A 280 11.04 -10.21 -19.47
N HIS A 281 10.03 -10.97 -19.90
CA HIS A 281 10.11 -11.77 -21.12
C HIS A 281 9.12 -11.28 -22.18
N SER A 282 9.54 -11.28 -23.44
CA SER A 282 8.66 -10.94 -24.57
C SER A 282 7.89 -12.17 -25.05
N ILE A 283 6.56 -12.08 -25.10
CA ILE A 283 5.67 -13.16 -25.56
C ILE A 283 4.45 -12.57 -26.27
N ASN A 284 4.06 -13.18 -27.39
CA ASN A 284 2.88 -12.81 -28.18
C ASN A 284 2.77 -11.29 -28.50
N GLY A 285 3.91 -10.64 -28.77
CA GLY A 285 3.96 -9.20 -29.08
C GLY A 285 3.92 -8.27 -27.86
N GLY A 286 3.74 -8.79 -26.65
CA GLY A 286 3.80 -8.07 -25.38
C GLY A 286 5.02 -8.42 -24.54
N THR A 287 5.02 -7.95 -23.28
CA THR A 287 5.99 -8.33 -22.26
C THR A 287 5.30 -8.81 -20.99
N ARG A 288 5.97 -9.65 -20.20
CA ARG A 288 5.51 -10.10 -18.87
C ARG A 288 6.61 -9.93 -17.85
N PHE A 289 6.27 -9.39 -16.69
CA PHE A 289 7.17 -9.26 -15.53
C PHE A 289 6.89 -10.35 -14.50
N GLU A 290 7.92 -11.10 -14.12
CA GLU A 290 7.81 -12.22 -13.19
C GLU A 290 8.96 -12.21 -12.19
N GLN A 291 8.66 -12.45 -10.92
CA GLN A 291 9.67 -12.90 -9.96
C GLN A 291 10.00 -14.36 -10.27
N ILE A 292 11.30 -14.64 -10.40
CA ILE A 292 11.85 -15.97 -10.71
C ILE A 292 12.88 -16.43 -9.67
N GLY A 293 13.21 -15.55 -8.71
CA GLY A 293 13.98 -15.93 -7.54
C GLY A 293 13.58 -15.17 -6.29
N VAL A 294 13.56 -15.92 -5.20
CA VAL A 294 13.31 -15.45 -3.84
C VAL A 294 14.33 -16.08 -2.90
N GLY A 295 14.83 -15.30 -1.94
CA GLY A 295 15.71 -15.78 -0.89
C GLY A 295 15.17 -15.43 0.49
N TRP A 296 15.69 -16.09 1.52
CA TRP A 296 15.53 -15.63 2.90
C TRP A 296 16.20 -14.26 3.08
N VAL A 297 15.85 -13.53 4.15
CA VAL A 297 16.44 -12.22 4.39
C VAL A 297 17.76 -12.33 5.12
N LYS A 298 18.72 -11.49 4.77
CA LYS A 298 19.99 -11.39 5.52
C LYS A 298 19.79 -10.47 6.72
N HIS A 299 20.13 -10.93 7.92
CA HIS A 299 20.14 -10.13 9.15
C HIS A 299 21.44 -9.32 9.28
N GLY A 300 21.31 -8.03 9.59
CA GLY A 300 22.41 -7.14 10.00
C GLY A 300 23.26 -7.73 11.12
N PHE A 301 24.55 -7.41 11.16
CA PHE A 301 25.35 -7.80 12.33
C PHE A 301 26.46 -6.82 12.73
N LEU A 302 26.94 -6.02 11.79
CA LEU A 302 27.95 -5.00 12.03
C LEU A 302 28.00 -4.03 10.85
N SER A 303 28.10 -2.73 11.14
CA SER A 303 28.38 -1.67 10.18
C SER A 303 29.87 -1.34 10.15
N THR A 304 30.46 -1.30 8.96
CA THR A 304 31.87 -0.91 8.79
C THR A 304 32.12 0.58 9.00
N ASN A 305 31.07 1.42 8.98
CA ASN A 305 31.15 2.90 9.05
C ASN A 305 32.23 3.50 8.13
N SER A 306 32.21 3.10 6.86
CA SER A 306 33.17 3.54 5.85
C SER A 306 32.76 4.89 5.24
N ASN A 307 33.73 5.65 4.73
CA ASN A 307 33.51 6.95 4.06
C ASN A 307 33.07 6.81 2.58
N GLY A 308 32.20 5.83 2.29
CA GLY A 308 31.69 5.54 0.95
C GLY A 308 30.51 6.41 0.54
N CYS A 309 29.71 6.89 1.51
CA CYS A 309 28.71 7.92 1.27
C CYS A 309 29.38 9.28 1.46
N ILE A 310 29.12 10.20 0.55
CA ILE A 310 29.49 11.60 0.69
C ILE A 310 28.20 12.38 0.83
N GLY A 311 28.12 13.23 1.84
CA GLY A 311 26.98 14.11 2.06
C GLY A 311 26.77 15.06 0.87
N PRO A 312 25.58 15.65 0.74
CA PRO A 312 25.22 16.48 -0.41
C PRO A 312 26.15 17.71 -0.61
N ASN A 313 26.89 18.14 0.42
CA ASN A 313 27.87 19.24 0.35
C ASN A 313 29.32 18.77 0.52
N GLY A 314 29.61 17.47 0.37
CA GLY A 314 30.95 16.92 0.54
C GLY A 314 31.28 16.49 1.98
N GLU A 315 30.28 16.34 2.84
CA GLU A 315 30.46 15.87 4.21
C GLU A 315 30.95 14.42 4.24
N ASN A 316 31.85 14.13 5.18
CA ASN A 316 32.37 12.78 5.42
C ASN A 316 31.49 12.06 6.45
N CYS A 317 31.62 10.73 6.46
CA CYS A 317 31.09 9.84 7.49
C CYS A 317 31.42 10.36 8.89
N VAL A 318 30.37 10.53 9.70
CA VAL A 318 30.45 10.86 11.12
C VAL A 318 30.29 9.57 11.90
N THR A 319 31.40 9.08 12.45
CA THR A 319 31.40 7.83 13.22
C THR A 319 30.39 7.90 14.37
N PRO A 320 29.53 6.87 14.51
CA PRO A 320 28.50 6.85 15.54
C PRO A 320 29.08 6.49 16.91
N PRO A 321 28.40 6.85 18.02
CA PRO A 321 28.92 6.65 19.38
C PRO A 321 29.14 5.18 19.74
N ASN A 322 28.32 4.24 19.22
CA ASN A 322 28.46 2.82 19.48
C ASN A 322 29.20 2.06 18.36
N GLY A 323 29.93 2.78 17.49
CA GLY A 323 30.80 2.20 16.47
C GLY A 323 30.04 1.25 15.53
N GLY A 324 30.56 0.04 15.34
CA GLY A 324 29.99 -0.92 14.38
C GLY A 324 28.59 -1.45 14.71
N ASN A 325 28.05 -1.17 15.90
CA ASN A 325 26.66 -1.48 16.23
C ASN A 325 25.67 -0.46 15.66
N GLU A 326 26.16 0.59 15.02
CA GLU A 326 25.37 1.68 14.44
C GLU A 326 25.93 2.05 13.06
N LEU A 327 25.09 2.59 12.19
CA LEU A 327 25.48 3.25 10.94
C LEU A 327 25.35 4.77 11.12
N GLY A 328 26.49 5.43 11.22
CA GLY A 328 26.57 6.87 11.44
C GLY A 328 26.14 7.72 10.25
N VAL A 329 25.92 9.02 10.51
CA VAL A 329 25.54 10.01 9.50
C VAL A 329 26.55 10.03 8.35
N PHE A 330 26.08 9.91 7.11
CA PHE A 330 26.90 9.78 5.90
C PHE A 330 27.90 8.62 5.91
N CYS A 331 27.75 7.64 6.80
CA CYS A 331 28.55 6.44 6.80
C CYS A 331 27.92 5.37 5.89
N SER A 332 28.80 4.55 5.31
CA SER A 332 28.42 3.39 4.49
C SER A 332 28.75 2.09 5.20
N ASP A 333 27.98 1.06 4.88
CA ASP A 333 28.30 -0.32 5.20
C ASP A 333 28.18 -1.21 3.97
N THR A 334 29.18 -2.08 3.73
CA THR A 334 29.19 -2.99 2.57
C THR A 334 29.16 -4.45 3.01
N TYR A 335 28.12 -5.16 2.59
CA TYR A 335 28.09 -6.61 2.60
C TYR A 335 28.41 -7.16 1.21
N GLY A 336 29.48 -7.94 1.13
CA GLY A 336 29.79 -8.72 -0.07
C GLY A 336 28.71 -9.78 -0.34
N SER A 337 28.60 -10.22 -1.59
CA SER A 337 27.63 -11.25 -2.02
C SER A 337 27.73 -12.54 -1.21
N GLY A 338 28.93 -12.89 -0.72
CA GLY A 338 29.14 -14.08 0.12
C GLY A 338 28.60 -13.94 1.53
N LEU A 339 28.66 -12.73 2.12
CA LEU A 339 28.04 -12.46 3.42
C LEU A 339 26.52 -12.47 3.28
N ASN A 340 26.00 -11.90 2.19
CA ASN A 340 24.57 -11.89 1.88
C ASN A 340 24.01 -13.26 1.44
N ALA A 341 24.87 -14.24 1.14
CA ALA A 341 24.50 -15.64 0.90
C ALA A 341 24.90 -16.58 2.05
N SER A 342 25.43 -16.04 3.16
CA SER A 342 25.84 -16.86 4.30
C SER A 342 24.62 -17.35 5.06
N ARG A 343 24.48 -18.67 5.16
CA ARG A 343 23.34 -19.29 5.85
C ARG A 343 23.32 -19.04 7.35
N ASP A 344 24.44 -18.58 7.93
CA ASP A 344 24.52 -18.19 9.35
C ASP A 344 23.60 -16.98 9.64
N TRP A 345 23.38 -16.10 8.67
CA TRP A 345 22.64 -14.84 8.86
C TRP A 345 21.34 -14.77 8.05
N LEU A 346 20.89 -15.88 7.45
CA LEU A 346 19.68 -15.90 6.61
C LEU A 346 18.48 -16.42 7.40
N GLY A 347 17.43 -15.60 7.51
CA GLY A 347 16.22 -15.85 8.29
C GLY A 347 14.94 -15.80 7.44
N PRO A 348 13.86 -16.49 7.85
CA PRO A 348 12.63 -16.52 7.08
C PRO A 348 12.04 -15.11 6.90
N ARG A 349 11.50 -14.82 5.71
CA ARG A 349 10.79 -13.55 5.46
C ARG A 349 9.58 -13.36 6.36
N ASP A 350 8.93 -14.44 6.77
CA ASP A 350 7.69 -14.43 7.55
C ASP A 350 7.88 -13.92 8.99
N GLU A 351 9.13 -13.90 9.47
CA GLU A 351 9.48 -13.35 10.78
C GLU A 351 9.64 -11.83 10.76
N ILE A 352 9.56 -11.20 9.57
CA ILE A 352 9.78 -9.76 9.40
C ILE A 352 8.45 -9.05 9.22
N ASN A 353 8.20 -8.06 10.06
CA ASN A 353 7.18 -7.05 9.79
C ASN A 353 7.81 -5.93 8.96
N ALA A 354 7.70 -6.04 7.63
CA ALA A 354 8.32 -5.10 6.69
C ALA A 354 7.70 -3.70 6.71
N PHE A 355 6.47 -3.54 7.23
CA PHE A 355 5.86 -2.23 7.41
C PHE A 355 6.50 -1.50 8.59
N ALA A 356 6.56 -2.18 9.74
CA ALA A 356 7.18 -1.62 10.94
C ALA A 356 8.71 -1.66 10.92
N GLY A 357 9.31 -2.40 9.99
CA GLY A 357 10.74 -2.66 9.91
C GLY A 357 11.30 -3.43 11.10
N THR A 358 10.52 -4.37 11.66
CA THR A 358 10.85 -5.08 12.90
C THR A 358 10.96 -6.59 12.70
N TRP A 359 11.74 -7.21 13.57
CA TRP A 359 11.90 -8.67 13.74
C TRP A 359 11.97 -8.95 15.24
N GLU A 360 11.38 -10.06 15.68
CA GLU A 360 11.42 -10.48 17.08
C GLU A 360 12.38 -11.66 17.26
N CYS A 361 13.28 -11.57 18.24
CA CYS A 361 14.25 -12.62 18.49
C CYS A 361 13.61 -13.85 19.17
N THR A 362 12.53 -13.65 19.92
CA THR A 362 11.78 -14.73 20.59
C THR A 362 11.03 -15.59 19.60
N GLY A 363 11.19 -16.91 19.68
CA GLY A 363 10.45 -17.82 18.81
C GLY A 363 10.92 -17.81 17.36
N SER A 364 12.01 -17.10 17.06
CA SER A 364 12.62 -17.04 15.73
C SER A 364 13.30 -18.35 15.33
N TYR A 365 13.54 -18.51 14.03
CA TYR A 365 14.36 -19.55 13.44
C TYR A 365 15.74 -19.64 14.12
N PHE A 366 16.37 -18.49 14.39
CA PHE A 366 17.68 -18.44 15.04
C PHE A 366 17.67 -18.91 16.49
N SER A 367 16.57 -18.68 17.19
CA SER A 367 16.35 -19.19 18.55
C SER A 367 16.01 -20.69 18.61
N ASN A 368 15.86 -21.34 17.45
CA ASN A 368 15.22 -22.66 17.29
C ASN A 368 13.80 -22.67 17.91
N TYR A 369 13.04 -21.63 17.58
CA TYR A 369 11.65 -21.43 18.01
C TYR A 369 11.46 -21.41 19.53
N GLN A 370 12.46 -20.92 20.27
CA GLN A 370 12.40 -20.76 21.72
C GLN A 370 12.21 -19.29 22.10
N ASN A 371 11.35 -19.02 23.08
CA ASN A 371 10.99 -17.66 23.50
C ASN A 371 11.99 -17.09 24.53
N ASP A 372 13.27 -17.03 24.20
CA ASP A 372 14.32 -16.53 25.11
C ASP A 372 15.46 -15.74 24.45
N CYS A 373 15.39 -15.51 23.14
CA CYS A 373 16.40 -14.78 22.37
C CYS A 373 17.82 -15.34 22.50
N VAL A 374 17.96 -16.64 22.74
CA VAL A 374 19.27 -17.32 22.71
C VAL A 374 19.49 -17.99 21.36
N GLU A 375 20.60 -17.65 20.69
CA GLU A 375 20.98 -18.28 19.43
C GLU A 375 21.21 -19.78 19.61
N ARG A 376 20.53 -20.59 18.79
CA ARG A 376 20.67 -22.06 18.76
C ARG A 376 20.84 -22.61 17.35
N PHE A 377 20.76 -21.74 16.35
CA PHE A 377 20.89 -22.13 14.96
C PHE A 377 22.34 -22.50 14.62
N ASN A 378 22.48 -23.42 13.68
CA ASN A 378 23.74 -23.72 13.02
C ASN A 378 23.46 -24.25 11.61
N THR A 379 24.44 -24.12 10.72
CA THR A 379 24.27 -24.44 9.30
C THR A 379 24.39 -25.94 8.96
N ASN A 380 24.49 -26.82 9.96
CA ASN A 380 24.60 -28.26 9.73
C ASN A 380 23.31 -28.81 9.11
N GLY A 381 23.46 -29.65 8.08
CA GLY A 381 22.33 -30.28 7.38
C GLY A 381 21.74 -29.47 6.24
N LEU A 382 22.11 -28.19 6.09
CA LEU A 382 21.66 -27.37 4.97
C LEU A 382 22.37 -27.75 3.66
N GLY A 383 21.59 -27.93 2.60
CA GLY A 383 22.03 -28.16 1.23
C GLY A 383 22.74 -26.96 0.59
N PRO A 384 23.25 -27.11 -0.64
CA PRO A 384 24.02 -26.05 -1.32
C PRO A 384 23.22 -24.78 -1.63
N VAL A 385 21.89 -24.85 -1.71
CA VAL A 385 21.04 -23.72 -2.13
C VAL A 385 20.09 -23.24 -1.02
N ASP A 386 20.00 -23.96 0.09
CA ASP A 386 19.03 -23.68 1.16
C ASP A 386 19.16 -22.24 1.66
N HIS A 387 18.01 -21.58 1.79
CA HIS A 387 17.80 -20.21 2.27
C HIS A 387 18.38 -19.08 1.39
N ARG A 388 19.31 -19.38 0.49
CA ARG A 388 19.85 -18.39 -0.47
C ARG A 388 18.78 -17.90 -1.44
N LEU A 389 19.11 -16.88 -2.24
CA LEU A 389 18.28 -16.48 -3.37
C LEU A 389 18.25 -17.60 -4.41
N GLN A 390 17.18 -18.39 -4.44
CA GLN A 390 17.08 -19.55 -5.33
C GLN A 390 16.52 -19.16 -6.68
N VAL A 391 17.16 -19.63 -7.77
CA VAL A 391 16.67 -19.46 -9.15
C VAL A 391 16.80 -20.77 -9.90
N HIS A 392 15.77 -21.13 -10.68
CA HIS A 392 15.78 -22.33 -11.52
C HIS A 392 16.46 -22.08 -12.88
N ASP A 393 17.21 -23.06 -13.37
CA ASP A 393 17.85 -23.03 -14.70
C ASP A 393 16.83 -22.76 -15.83
N GLN A 394 15.63 -23.35 -15.74
CA GLN A 394 14.57 -23.17 -16.74
C GLN A 394 14.12 -21.71 -16.84
N ASP A 395 14.19 -20.96 -15.74
CA ASP A 395 13.81 -19.56 -15.74
C ASP A 395 14.85 -18.66 -16.38
N LEU A 396 16.14 -19.02 -16.22
CA LEU A 396 17.30 -18.32 -16.80
C LEU A 396 17.55 -18.65 -18.27
N THR A 397 16.98 -19.73 -18.79
CA THR A 397 17.10 -20.16 -20.19
C THR A 397 15.92 -19.76 -21.07
N ALA A 398 14.90 -19.11 -20.50
CA ALA A 398 13.74 -18.64 -21.25
C ALA A 398 14.16 -17.63 -22.34
N PRO A 399 13.79 -17.86 -23.61
CA PRO A 399 14.18 -16.98 -24.71
C PRO A 399 13.57 -15.58 -24.57
N ASN A 400 14.17 -14.59 -25.24
CA ASN A 400 13.68 -13.19 -25.28
C ASN A 400 13.45 -12.58 -23.89
N SER A 401 14.35 -12.86 -22.96
CA SER A 401 14.25 -12.45 -21.56
C SER A 401 15.30 -11.42 -21.19
N GLN A 402 14.87 -10.42 -20.43
CA GLN A 402 15.71 -9.49 -19.68
C GLN A 402 15.68 -9.89 -18.21
N PHE A 403 16.85 -9.90 -17.57
CA PHE A 403 17.00 -10.33 -16.19
C PHE A 403 17.42 -9.17 -15.30
N PHE A 404 16.85 -9.13 -14.10
CA PHE A 404 17.13 -8.11 -13.11
C PHE A 404 17.34 -8.77 -11.75
N TYR A 405 18.30 -8.28 -10.99
CA TYR A 405 18.43 -8.62 -9.58
C TYR A 405 18.21 -7.35 -8.75
N GLU A 406 17.60 -7.52 -7.58
CA GLU A 406 17.16 -6.43 -6.69
C GLU A 406 17.54 -6.77 -5.26
N ALA A 407 17.87 -5.74 -4.49
CA ALA A 407 17.95 -5.84 -3.04
C ALA A 407 17.15 -4.71 -2.39
N TYR A 408 16.66 -4.97 -1.17
CA TYR A 408 15.89 -4.01 -0.39
C TYR A 408 16.28 -4.12 1.09
N TYR A 409 16.68 -3.00 1.68
CA TYR A 409 16.90 -2.88 3.12
C TYR A 409 15.60 -2.55 3.83
N VAL A 410 15.28 -3.33 4.85
CA VAL A 410 14.19 -3.05 5.79
C VAL A 410 14.83 -2.64 7.11
N SER A 411 14.54 -1.43 7.56
CA SER A 411 14.95 -0.91 8.86
C SER A 411 13.74 -0.26 9.55
N ARG A 412 13.69 -0.35 10.88
CA ARG A 412 12.59 0.17 11.71
C ARG A 412 12.38 1.68 11.55
N ASP A 413 13.47 2.38 11.28
CA ASP A 413 13.55 3.85 11.35
C ASP A 413 13.96 4.44 10.00
N ASP A 414 13.62 3.79 8.88
CA ASP A 414 13.92 4.31 7.54
C ASP A 414 12.82 5.27 7.05
N VAL A 415 13.18 6.54 6.82
CA VAL A 415 12.25 7.56 6.28
C VAL A 415 11.81 7.30 4.84
N ASP A 416 12.63 6.61 4.04
CA ASP A 416 12.40 6.48 2.61
C ASP A 416 12.73 5.07 2.13
N ARG A 417 11.77 4.18 2.39
CA ARG A 417 11.83 2.75 2.06
C ARG A 417 12.15 2.48 0.57
N TYR A 418 11.80 3.40 -0.35
CA TYR A 418 12.04 3.20 -1.78
C TYR A 418 13.48 3.52 -2.18
N ASN A 419 14.17 4.41 -1.47
CA ASN A 419 15.60 4.64 -1.71
C ASN A 419 16.48 3.54 -1.08
N SER A 420 15.91 2.78 -0.14
CA SER A 420 16.44 1.54 0.44
C SER A 420 16.40 0.33 -0.51
N ALA A 421 15.74 0.46 -1.66
CA ALA A 421 15.67 -0.55 -2.71
C ALA A 421 16.41 -0.08 -3.97
N ALA A 422 17.00 -1.04 -4.69
CA ALA A 422 17.58 -0.81 -6.00
C ALA A 422 17.65 -2.12 -6.79
N PHE A 423 17.67 -1.99 -8.11
CA PHE A 423 17.82 -3.11 -9.02
C PHE A 423 18.84 -2.84 -10.12
N ARG A 424 19.34 -3.92 -10.73
CA ARG A 424 20.26 -3.87 -11.88
C ARG A 424 19.86 -4.89 -12.96
N PRO A 425 19.84 -4.51 -14.24
CA PRO A 425 19.77 -5.48 -15.32
C PRO A 425 21.09 -6.25 -15.45
N CYS A 426 21.00 -7.52 -15.81
CA CYS A 426 22.17 -8.37 -16.04
C CYS A 426 22.00 -9.30 -17.24
N THR A 427 23.12 -9.75 -17.79
CA THR A 427 23.17 -10.97 -18.61
C THR A 427 23.47 -12.18 -17.73
N VAL A 428 22.97 -13.34 -18.16
CA VAL A 428 23.17 -14.62 -17.49
C VAL A 428 23.82 -15.59 -18.46
N ASN A 429 24.85 -16.32 -18.01
CA ASN A 429 25.57 -17.28 -18.84
C ASN A 429 25.92 -18.53 -18.03
N PHE A 430 25.57 -19.70 -18.56
CA PHE A 430 25.94 -20.97 -17.95
C PHE A 430 27.30 -21.43 -18.47
N GLN A 431 28.31 -21.48 -17.60
CA GLN A 431 29.67 -21.87 -17.97
C GLN A 431 30.36 -22.60 -16.83
N GLY A 432 31.07 -23.69 -17.17
CA GLY A 432 31.86 -24.44 -16.19
C GLY A 432 31.03 -25.16 -15.14
N GLY A 433 29.74 -25.41 -15.41
CA GLY A 433 28.82 -26.08 -14.49
C GLY A 433 28.06 -25.14 -13.55
N ASP A 434 28.18 -23.82 -13.72
CA ASP A 434 27.52 -22.82 -12.88
C ASP A 434 27.04 -21.60 -13.69
N TRP A 435 26.18 -20.79 -13.08
CA TRP A 435 25.67 -19.54 -13.65
C TRP A 435 26.54 -18.35 -13.28
N HIS A 436 26.83 -17.52 -14.29
CA HIS A 436 27.55 -16.27 -14.16
C HIS A 436 26.61 -15.12 -14.53
N PHE A 437 26.59 -14.09 -13.67
CA PHE A 437 25.74 -12.92 -13.80
C PHE A 437 26.61 -11.69 -14.02
N GLN A 438 26.34 -10.93 -15.08
CA GLN A 438 27.12 -9.74 -15.42
C GLN A 438 26.19 -8.53 -15.54
N PRO A 439 26.36 -7.49 -14.70
CA PRO A 439 25.55 -6.28 -14.78
C PRO A 439 25.74 -5.60 -16.14
N THR A 440 24.66 -5.17 -16.77
CA THR A 440 24.71 -4.51 -18.10
C THR A 440 24.59 -2.99 -18.00
N GLN A 441 24.07 -2.48 -16.89
CA GLN A 441 23.85 -1.06 -16.64
C GLN A 441 24.11 -0.72 -15.16
N ALA A 442 24.19 0.58 -14.85
CA ALA A 442 24.19 1.07 -13.48
C ALA A 442 22.88 0.69 -12.76
N GLN A 443 22.88 0.75 -11.43
CA GLN A 443 21.64 0.50 -10.69
C GLN A 443 20.61 1.60 -10.92
N THR A 444 19.36 1.24 -10.74
CA THR A 444 18.23 2.16 -10.58
C THR A 444 17.70 1.99 -9.17
N ASN A 445 17.53 3.10 -8.44
CA ASN A 445 16.91 3.08 -7.11
C ASN A 445 15.39 2.91 -7.24
N GLY A 446 14.77 2.28 -6.25
CA GLY A 446 13.39 1.83 -6.29
C GLY A 446 13.28 0.34 -6.63
N VAL A 447 12.07 -0.08 -7.00
CA VAL A 447 11.72 -1.48 -7.22
C VAL A 447 11.44 -1.75 -8.70
N VAL A 448 11.77 -2.95 -9.19
CA VAL A 448 11.58 -3.29 -10.63
C VAL A 448 10.11 -3.12 -11.07
N ALA A 449 9.17 -3.40 -10.15
CA ALA A 449 7.74 -3.31 -10.41
C ALA A 449 7.27 -1.91 -10.87
N ASP A 450 7.95 -0.82 -10.47
CA ASP A 450 7.62 0.54 -10.92
C ASP A 450 7.99 0.81 -12.39
N HIS A 451 8.78 -0.05 -13.00
CA HIS A 451 9.36 0.15 -14.34
C HIS A 451 8.77 -0.80 -15.40
N TRP A 452 7.63 -1.44 -15.11
CA TRP A 452 6.94 -2.33 -16.04
C TRP A 452 5.44 -2.03 -16.16
N GLY A 453 4.87 -2.25 -17.34
CA GLY A 453 3.44 -2.09 -17.64
C GLY A 453 3.07 -0.75 -18.30
N ASP A 454 1.78 -0.61 -18.61
CA ASP A 454 1.15 0.53 -19.29
C ASP A 454 1.00 1.77 -18.42
N ILE A 455 1.02 1.60 -17.09
CA ILE A 455 0.93 2.67 -16.10
C ILE A 455 2.22 2.63 -15.29
N GLN A 456 3.08 3.64 -15.47
CA GLN A 456 4.35 3.78 -14.76
C GLN A 456 4.45 5.17 -14.11
N PRO A 457 4.88 5.26 -12.82
CA PRO A 457 5.16 4.15 -11.90
C PRO A 457 3.90 3.30 -11.62
N ALA A 458 4.10 2.06 -11.17
CA ALA A 458 2.98 1.15 -10.93
C ALA A 458 2.06 1.70 -9.83
N PRO A 459 0.74 1.78 -10.06
CA PRO A 459 -0.21 2.29 -9.07
C PRO A 459 -0.11 1.60 -7.72
N ARG A 460 -0.14 2.41 -6.65
CA ARG A 460 -0.05 1.97 -5.26
C ARG A 460 -1.46 1.83 -4.72
N ALA A 461 -1.78 0.67 -4.19
CA ALA A 461 -3.10 0.39 -3.64
C ALA A 461 -3.37 1.29 -2.42
N GLN A 462 -4.58 1.84 -2.35
CA GLN A 462 -5.01 2.76 -1.30
C GLN A 462 -6.10 2.14 -0.41
N PRO A 463 -6.15 2.51 0.88
CA PRO A 463 -5.20 3.38 1.57
C PRO A 463 -3.86 2.67 1.88
N ALA A 464 -2.75 3.40 1.80
CA ALA A 464 -1.39 2.87 2.05
C ALA A 464 -0.96 2.93 3.52
N ASP A 465 -1.92 3.03 4.46
CA ASP A 465 -1.65 3.25 5.88
C ASP A 465 -0.99 2.06 6.59
N GLU A 466 -1.04 0.86 6.00
CA GLU A 466 -0.53 -0.40 6.56
C GLU A 466 0.45 -1.10 5.60
N GLY A 467 1.15 -0.30 4.81
CA GLY A 467 2.18 -0.71 3.85
C GLY A 467 1.69 -0.71 2.41
N ASP A 468 2.67 -0.80 1.50
CA ASP A 468 2.46 -0.61 0.08
C ASP A 468 2.31 -1.94 -0.67
N ILE A 469 1.28 -2.00 -1.50
CA ILE A 469 1.11 -3.03 -2.53
C ILE A 469 0.92 -2.32 -3.88
N LEU A 470 1.72 -2.68 -4.86
CA LEU A 470 1.74 -2.09 -6.21
C LEU A 470 1.02 -3.03 -7.19
N VAL A 471 0.26 -2.46 -8.12
CA VAL A 471 -0.44 -3.21 -9.18
C VAL A 471 0.04 -2.70 -10.54
N ALA A 472 0.97 -3.42 -11.15
CA ALA A 472 1.38 -3.17 -12.53
C ALA A 472 0.50 -3.97 -13.51
N VAL A 473 0.25 -3.41 -14.69
CA VAL A 473 -0.55 -4.06 -15.74
C VAL A 473 0.01 -3.78 -17.12
N GLN A 474 0.09 -4.80 -17.97
CA GLN A 474 0.38 -4.67 -19.40
C GLN A 474 -0.80 -5.25 -20.20
N VAL A 475 -1.35 -4.46 -21.11
CA VAL A 475 -2.44 -4.86 -22.01
C VAL A 475 -1.90 -4.98 -23.44
N ASN A 476 -2.12 -6.13 -24.08
CA ASN A 476 -1.63 -6.39 -25.44
C ASN A 476 -2.79 -6.74 -26.38
N ASP A 477 -2.82 -6.11 -27.55
CA ASP A 477 -3.75 -6.48 -28.63
C ASP A 477 -3.25 -7.76 -29.30
N LEU A 478 -4.05 -8.83 -29.25
CA LEU A 478 -3.74 -10.11 -29.90
C LEU A 478 -4.27 -10.16 -31.35
N GLY A 479 -4.95 -9.12 -31.80
CA GLY A 479 -5.70 -9.09 -33.04
C GLY A 479 -7.05 -9.80 -32.93
N GLY A 480 -7.91 -9.62 -33.94
CA GLY A 480 -9.23 -10.27 -33.99
C GLY A 480 -10.17 -9.86 -32.85
N GLY A 481 -9.93 -8.71 -32.20
CA GLY A 481 -10.71 -8.24 -31.06
C GLY A 481 -10.40 -8.93 -29.72
N LYS A 482 -9.33 -9.74 -29.66
CA LYS A 482 -8.85 -10.36 -28.43
C LYS A 482 -7.71 -9.54 -27.81
N TRP A 483 -7.70 -9.45 -26.49
CA TRP A 483 -6.75 -8.67 -25.72
C TRP A 483 -6.22 -9.50 -24.56
N HIS A 484 -4.90 -9.49 -24.36
CA HIS A 484 -4.24 -10.11 -23.21
C HIS A 484 -4.02 -9.08 -22.11
N TYR A 485 -4.50 -9.38 -20.90
CA TYR A 485 -4.25 -8.59 -19.70
C TYR A 485 -3.29 -9.36 -18.79
N ASP A 486 -2.15 -8.76 -18.49
CA ASP A 486 -1.14 -9.32 -17.60
C ASP A 486 -0.93 -8.38 -16.41
N TYR A 487 -1.28 -8.83 -15.20
CA TYR A 487 -1.08 -8.09 -13.97
C TYR A 487 0.09 -8.68 -13.19
N ALA A 488 0.89 -7.80 -12.59
CA ALA A 488 1.88 -8.15 -11.59
C ALA A 488 1.59 -7.34 -10.33
N VAL A 489 1.19 -8.04 -9.27
CA VAL A 489 0.91 -7.44 -7.96
C VAL A 489 2.12 -7.67 -7.06
N TYR A 490 2.80 -6.59 -6.72
CA TYR A 490 4.01 -6.61 -5.89
C TYR A 490 3.67 -6.07 -4.49
N ASN A 491 3.80 -6.90 -3.47
CA ASN A 491 3.72 -6.41 -2.09
C ASN A 491 5.10 -5.89 -1.68
N HIS A 492 5.26 -4.58 -1.48
CA HIS A 492 6.53 -4.00 -1.09
C HIS A 492 6.75 -4.14 0.43
N THR A 493 5.81 -3.61 1.23
CA THR A 493 5.98 -3.45 2.68
C THR A 493 4.78 -3.91 3.51
N SER A 494 3.65 -4.29 2.91
CA SER A 494 2.45 -4.62 3.69
C SER A 494 2.59 -5.96 4.42
N TYR A 495 2.67 -5.88 5.76
CA TYR A 495 2.62 -7.07 6.64
C TYR A 495 1.21 -7.68 6.70
N ARG A 496 0.17 -6.94 6.28
CA ARG A 496 -1.19 -7.49 6.19
C ARG A 496 -1.32 -8.55 5.12
N GLU A 497 -0.42 -8.55 4.14
CA GLU A 497 -0.40 -9.45 2.98
C GLU A 497 -1.72 -9.41 2.16
N MET A 498 -1.73 -10.02 0.98
CA MET A 498 -2.93 -10.08 0.14
C MET A 498 -3.37 -11.52 -0.08
N ARG A 499 -4.69 -11.77 -0.02
CA ARG A 499 -5.32 -13.07 -0.28
C ARG A 499 -6.34 -13.07 -1.42
N GLN A 500 -6.64 -11.89 -1.97
CA GLN A 500 -7.65 -11.75 -3.01
C GLN A 500 -7.27 -10.60 -3.95
N PHE A 501 -7.44 -10.83 -5.24
CA PHE A 501 -7.28 -9.82 -6.28
C PHE A 501 -8.53 -9.84 -7.17
N THR A 502 -9.16 -8.69 -7.35
CA THR A 502 -10.42 -8.57 -8.08
C THR A 502 -10.33 -7.43 -9.09
N ILE A 503 -10.60 -7.75 -10.36
CA ILE A 503 -10.77 -6.77 -11.42
C ILE A 503 -12.27 -6.65 -11.75
N PRO A 504 -12.86 -5.44 -11.70
CA PRO A 504 -14.20 -5.20 -12.21
C PRO A 504 -14.24 -5.47 -13.71
N LEU A 505 -15.05 -6.45 -14.09
CA LEU A 505 -15.21 -6.93 -15.46
C LEU A 505 -16.70 -6.92 -15.79
N PRO A 506 -17.17 -6.09 -16.74
CA PRO A 506 -18.56 -6.08 -17.14
C PRO A 506 -19.04 -7.46 -17.58
N ASP A 507 -20.32 -7.75 -17.37
CA ASP A 507 -20.89 -9.03 -17.77
C ASP A 507 -20.86 -9.25 -19.29
N GLY A 508 -20.87 -10.52 -19.71
CA GLY A 508 -20.94 -10.88 -21.13
C GLY A 508 -19.61 -10.84 -21.89
N LEU A 509 -18.49 -10.71 -21.18
CA LEU A 509 -17.16 -10.97 -21.72
C LEU A 509 -16.92 -12.47 -21.88
N THR A 510 -16.18 -12.83 -22.91
CA THR A 510 -15.60 -14.17 -23.04
C THR A 510 -14.18 -14.11 -22.51
N LEU A 511 -13.91 -14.87 -21.45
CA LEU A 511 -12.59 -15.00 -20.87
C LEU A 511 -11.94 -16.31 -21.33
N GLU A 512 -10.68 -16.24 -21.72
CA GLU A 512 -9.82 -17.38 -22.07
C GLU A 512 -8.49 -17.26 -21.32
N ASN A 513 -7.71 -18.33 -21.22
CA ASN A 513 -6.35 -18.33 -20.65
C ASN A 513 -6.26 -17.61 -19.28
N VAL A 514 -7.24 -17.87 -18.41
CA VAL A 514 -7.27 -17.30 -17.06
C VAL A 514 -6.28 -18.05 -16.19
N GLU A 515 -5.22 -17.35 -15.75
CA GLU A 515 -4.06 -17.94 -15.09
C GLU A 515 -3.71 -17.17 -13.81
N PHE A 516 -3.15 -17.91 -12.85
CA PHE A 516 -2.46 -17.39 -11.66
C PHE A 516 -1.03 -17.93 -11.69
N ARG A 517 -0.07 -17.15 -11.19
CA ARG A 517 1.31 -17.60 -10.99
C ARG A 517 1.93 -16.92 -9.76
N ASP A 518 2.62 -17.70 -8.96
CA ASP A 518 3.49 -17.27 -7.87
C ASP A 518 4.94 -17.74 -8.06
N ILE A 519 5.72 -17.78 -6.98
CA ILE A 519 7.15 -18.11 -7.00
C ILE A 519 7.46 -19.54 -6.57
N ASP A 520 6.62 -20.20 -5.78
CA ASP A 520 6.97 -21.47 -5.11
C ASP A 520 6.78 -22.71 -6.00
N LYS A 521 6.09 -22.56 -7.14
CA LYS A 521 5.79 -23.62 -8.13
C LYS A 521 5.02 -24.82 -7.51
N ASP A 522 4.31 -24.60 -6.41
CA ASP A 522 3.46 -25.62 -5.79
C ASP A 522 2.02 -25.51 -6.31
N ASP A 523 1.72 -26.28 -7.35
CA ASP A 523 0.38 -26.36 -7.96
C ASP A 523 -0.75 -26.71 -6.95
N THR A 524 -0.42 -27.21 -5.76
CA THR A 524 -1.41 -27.60 -4.74
C THR A 524 -1.97 -26.42 -3.93
N ASN A 525 -1.33 -25.24 -4.00
CA ASN A 525 -1.71 -24.06 -3.21
C ASN A 525 -2.16 -22.85 -4.06
N GLU A 526 -2.31 -23.03 -5.38
CA GLU A 526 -2.64 -21.97 -6.33
C GLU A 526 -3.99 -21.28 -6.03
N TRP A 527 -4.08 -20.00 -6.38
CA TRP A 527 -5.32 -19.24 -6.21
C TRP A 527 -6.39 -19.67 -7.20
N THR A 528 -7.57 -19.93 -6.67
CA THR A 528 -8.76 -20.20 -7.48
C THR A 528 -9.37 -18.91 -7.99
N TRP A 529 -10.00 -18.96 -9.17
CA TRP A 529 -10.68 -17.80 -9.76
C TRP A 529 -12.16 -18.04 -10.04
N ASN A 530 -12.93 -16.95 -10.08
CA ASN A 530 -14.33 -16.93 -10.49
C ASN A 530 -14.65 -15.65 -11.25
N TYR A 531 -15.38 -15.78 -12.36
CA TYR A 531 -15.95 -14.67 -13.11
C TYR A 531 -17.47 -14.67 -12.96
N GLY A 532 -18.02 -13.56 -12.45
CA GLY A 532 -19.44 -13.34 -12.23
C GLY A 532 -19.66 -12.09 -11.39
N ASN A 533 -20.90 -11.60 -11.29
CA ASN A 533 -21.25 -10.37 -10.56
C ASN A 533 -20.41 -9.17 -11.02
N SER A 534 -20.23 -9.00 -12.33
CA SER A 534 -19.42 -7.92 -12.91
C SER A 534 -17.96 -7.87 -12.42
N ALA A 535 -17.35 -9.01 -12.05
CA ALA A 535 -15.95 -9.06 -11.61
C ALA A 535 -15.26 -10.40 -11.92
N LEU A 536 -13.95 -10.36 -12.17
CA LEU A 536 -13.07 -11.53 -12.13
C LEU A 536 -12.23 -11.45 -10.86
N THR A 537 -12.32 -12.49 -10.04
CA THR A 537 -11.66 -12.55 -8.73
C THR A 537 -10.80 -13.80 -8.64
N TRP A 538 -9.54 -13.64 -8.26
CA TRP A 538 -8.68 -14.70 -7.75
C TRP A 538 -8.60 -14.60 -6.23
N LYS A 539 -8.60 -15.75 -5.54
CA LYS A 539 -8.45 -15.78 -4.08
C LYS A 539 -7.88 -17.11 -3.58
N THR A 540 -7.24 -17.02 -2.42
CA THR A 540 -6.93 -18.15 -1.54
C THR A 540 -7.84 -18.18 -0.31
N SER A 541 -7.61 -19.13 0.59
CA SER A 541 -8.31 -19.26 1.88
C SER A 541 -8.13 -18.04 2.78
N THR A 542 -9.02 -17.84 3.75
CA THR A 542 -8.86 -16.77 4.74
C THR A 542 -7.85 -17.16 5.82
N TYR A 543 -7.27 -16.17 6.51
CA TYR A 543 -6.35 -16.42 7.62
C TYR A 543 -6.96 -17.28 8.73
N ALA A 544 -8.27 -17.10 9.01
CA ALA A 544 -8.98 -17.90 10.00
C ALA A 544 -9.16 -19.38 9.58
N GLN A 545 -9.17 -19.66 8.27
CA GLN A 545 -9.25 -21.02 7.74
C GLN A 545 -7.88 -21.69 7.71
N SER A 546 -6.86 -20.94 7.27
CA SER A 546 -5.48 -21.42 7.17
C SER A 546 -4.52 -20.23 7.29
N PRO A 547 -3.84 -20.07 8.44
CA PRO A 547 -2.79 -19.06 8.61
C PRO A 547 -1.63 -19.23 7.64
N ASP A 548 -1.41 -20.45 7.16
CA ASP A 548 -0.36 -20.82 6.18
C ASP A 548 -0.87 -20.82 4.73
N ALA A 549 -2.04 -20.23 4.45
CA ALA A 549 -2.49 -20.09 3.08
C ALA A 549 -1.47 -19.30 2.25
N ASN A 550 -1.41 -19.60 0.94
CA ASN A 550 -0.51 -18.94 0.01
C ASN A 550 -0.89 -17.47 -0.22
N SER A 551 -0.63 -16.60 0.75
CA SER A 551 -0.84 -15.16 0.65
C SER A 551 0.33 -14.49 -0.07
N LEU A 552 0.06 -13.33 -0.70
CA LEU A 552 1.12 -12.49 -1.26
C LEU A 552 1.89 -11.82 -0.13
N LYS A 553 3.00 -12.44 0.24
CA LYS A 553 3.96 -11.96 1.24
C LYS A 553 4.73 -10.73 0.77
N TRP A 554 5.28 -9.99 1.73
CA TRP A 554 6.08 -8.81 1.42
C TRP A 554 7.31 -9.16 0.55
N ASN A 555 7.74 -8.17 -0.21
CA ASN A 555 8.81 -8.22 -1.18
C ASN A 555 8.68 -9.39 -2.20
N SER A 556 7.44 -9.73 -2.57
CA SER A 556 7.10 -10.81 -3.50
C SER A 556 6.10 -10.34 -4.57
N VAL A 557 6.05 -11.04 -5.72
CA VAL A 557 5.16 -10.74 -6.85
C VAL A 557 4.27 -11.93 -7.18
N PHE A 558 2.97 -11.72 -7.26
CA PHE A 558 2.02 -12.65 -7.89
C PHE A 558 1.54 -12.08 -9.23
N ASN A 559 1.31 -12.98 -10.19
CA ASN A 559 0.81 -12.64 -11.51
C ASN A 559 -0.61 -13.17 -11.72
N PHE A 560 -1.45 -12.36 -12.37
CA PHE A 560 -2.82 -12.70 -12.72
C PHE A 560 -3.03 -12.36 -14.19
N ARG A 561 -3.57 -13.28 -14.98
CA ARG A 561 -3.64 -13.11 -16.43
C ARG A 561 -4.94 -13.65 -16.99
N PHE A 562 -5.40 -13.05 -18.08
CA PHE A 562 -6.49 -13.57 -18.89
C PHE A 562 -6.53 -12.90 -20.26
N ASP A 563 -7.16 -13.58 -21.20
CA ASP A 563 -7.57 -13.01 -22.48
C ASP A 563 -9.05 -12.63 -22.42
N ALA A 564 -9.40 -11.48 -22.97
CA ALA A 564 -10.78 -11.04 -23.11
C ALA A 564 -11.09 -10.59 -24.54
N ASN A 565 -12.35 -10.76 -24.94
CA ASN A 565 -12.88 -10.27 -26.22
C ASN A 565 -13.24 -8.77 -26.21
N SER A 566 -12.52 -7.96 -25.45
CA SER A 566 -12.78 -6.53 -25.32
C SER A 566 -11.49 -5.75 -25.06
N PRO A 567 -11.31 -4.57 -25.69
CA PRO A 567 -10.18 -3.67 -25.42
C PRO A 567 -10.25 -3.07 -24.02
N PRO A 568 -9.16 -2.44 -23.52
CA PRO A 568 -9.18 -1.78 -22.21
C PRO A 568 -10.17 -0.61 -22.17
N ALA A 569 -10.78 -0.40 -20.99
CA ALA A 569 -11.68 0.71 -20.72
C ALA A 569 -10.99 2.07 -20.89
N VAL A 570 -11.69 3.02 -21.52
CA VAL A 570 -11.16 4.35 -21.84
C VAL A 570 -10.85 5.17 -20.58
N ASN A 571 -11.63 4.99 -19.51
CA ASN A 571 -11.48 5.73 -18.25
C ASN A 571 -10.68 4.94 -17.18
N GLY A 572 -9.92 3.92 -17.59
CA GLY A 572 -9.25 3.01 -16.66
C GLY A 572 -10.22 2.05 -15.95
N SER A 573 -9.68 1.28 -15.01
CA SER A 573 -10.43 0.42 -14.09
C SER A 573 -9.81 0.52 -12.70
N THR A 574 -10.46 -0.01 -11.68
CA THR A 574 -9.95 -0.03 -10.31
C THR A 574 -9.96 -1.45 -9.79
N ALA A 575 -8.77 -2.02 -9.59
CA ALA A 575 -8.63 -3.32 -8.95
C ALA A 575 -8.91 -3.19 -7.46
N THR A 576 -9.45 -4.24 -6.85
CA THR A 576 -9.55 -4.34 -5.39
C THR A 576 -8.74 -5.52 -4.87
N LEU A 577 -8.07 -5.32 -3.73
CA LEU A 577 -7.14 -6.27 -3.14
C LEU A 577 -7.65 -6.60 -1.74
N GLY A 578 -7.97 -7.86 -1.46
CA GLY A 578 -8.38 -8.29 -0.13
C GLY A 578 -7.19 -8.68 0.73
N LEU A 579 -7.10 -8.09 1.92
CA LEU A 579 -6.01 -8.34 2.86
C LEU A 579 -6.14 -9.71 3.55
N PHE A 580 -5.00 -10.34 3.84
CA PHE A 580 -4.96 -11.69 4.39
C PHE A 580 -5.05 -11.69 5.92
N ARG A 581 -4.06 -11.09 6.59
CA ARG A 581 -3.98 -11.07 8.06
C ARG A 581 -5.09 -10.21 8.65
N PRO A 582 -5.58 -10.50 9.87
CA PRO A 582 -6.64 -9.72 10.52
C PRO A 582 -6.28 -8.23 10.71
N GLY A 583 -7.28 -7.36 10.74
CA GLY A 583 -7.16 -5.92 11.02
C GLY A 583 -8.40 -5.15 10.58
N VAL A 584 -8.48 -3.84 10.85
CA VAL A 584 -9.70 -3.05 10.58
C VAL A 584 -9.88 -2.85 9.08
N LEU A 585 -8.81 -2.51 8.37
CA LEU A 585 -8.81 -2.42 6.92
C LEU A 585 -8.91 -3.83 6.32
N GLN A 586 -9.83 -4.02 5.37
CA GLN A 586 -10.10 -5.32 4.75
C GLN A 586 -9.75 -5.36 3.26
N MET A 587 -9.84 -4.22 2.59
CA MET A 587 -9.66 -4.10 1.14
C MET A 587 -8.82 -2.87 0.82
N LEU A 588 -7.97 -2.98 -0.20
CA LEU A 588 -7.30 -1.87 -0.86
C LEU A 588 -7.85 -1.69 -2.28
N ALA A 589 -7.65 -0.52 -2.87
CA ALA A 589 -8.02 -0.21 -4.24
C ALA A 589 -6.84 0.37 -5.02
N ALA A 590 -6.58 -0.12 -6.23
CA ALA A 590 -5.50 0.37 -7.09
C ALA A 590 -6.05 0.76 -8.48
N GLU A 591 -5.58 1.89 -9.02
CA GLU A 591 -5.83 2.19 -10.43
C GLU A 591 -5.23 1.09 -11.30
N THR A 592 -5.95 0.71 -12.35
CA THR A 592 -5.46 -0.26 -13.31
C THR A 592 -6.10 -0.08 -14.70
N ARG A 593 -5.85 -1.03 -15.59
CA ARG A 593 -6.58 -1.21 -16.85
C ARG A 593 -7.37 -2.50 -16.74
N GLY A 594 -8.58 -2.51 -17.27
CA GLY A 594 -9.41 -3.71 -17.39
C GLY A 594 -10.26 -3.63 -18.66
N PRO A 595 -10.81 -4.75 -19.14
CA PRO A 595 -11.76 -4.80 -20.24
C PRO A 595 -12.84 -3.72 -20.14
N ARG A 596 -13.04 -3.01 -21.26
CA ARG A 596 -14.20 -2.16 -21.47
C ARG A 596 -15.44 -3.04 -21.48
N SER A 597 -16.57 -2.48 -21.01
CA SER A 597 -17.86 -3.14 -21.20
C SER A 597 -18.11 -3.40 -22.69
N PRO A 598 -18.52 -4.62 -23.09
CA PRO A 598 -19.00 -4.87 -24.44
C PRO A 598 -20.34 -4.16 -24.68
N PHE A 599 -20.94 -3.60 -23.63
CA PHE A 599 -22.16 -2.84 -23.68
C PHE A 599 -21.89 -1.34 -23.87
N THR A 600 -22.75 -0.72 -24.66
CA THR A 600 -22.92 0.71 -24.77
C THR A 600 -23.98 1.12 -23.75
N ASN A 601 -23.58 1.93 -22.76
CA ASN A 601 -24.48 2.44 -21.73
C ASN A 601 -25.36 3.57 -22.25
N PRO A 602 -26.56 3.76 -21.67
CA PRO A 602 -27.35 4.96 -21.92
C PRO A 602 -26.62 6.19 -21.39
N THR A 603 -26.72 7.27 -22.14
CA THR A 603 -26.27 8.62 -21.75
C THR A 603 -27.44 9.52 -21.39
N VAL A 604 -28.68 9.10 -21.69
CA VAL A 604 -29.91 9.80 -21.34
C VAL A 604 -30.92 8.78 -20.79
N LEU A 605 -31.50 9.12 -19.65
CA LEU A 605 -32.66 8.47 -19.06
C LEU A 605 -33.81 9.49 -19.03
N ASN A 606 -34.93 9.17 -19.67
CA ASN A 606 -36.14 9.99 -19.64
C ASN A 606 -37.36 9.14 -19.26
N VAL A 607 -37.91 9.37 -18.08
CA VAL A 607 -39.18 8.75 -17.65
C VAL A 607 -40.33 9.59 -18.20
N GLU A 608 -40.81 9.24 -19.40
CA GLU A 608 -41.92 9.96 -20.06
C GLU A 608 -43.25 9.78 -19.35
N ARG A 609 -43.44 8.64 -18.68
CA ARG A 609 -44.60 8.35 -17.82
C ARG A 609 -44.19 7.43 -16.67
N GLY A 610 -44.89 7.59 -15.55
CA GLY A 610 -44.52 6.96 -14.29
C GLY A 610 -43.74 7.91 -13.41
N ASP A 611 -43.61 7.53 -12.14
CA ASP A 611 -42.83 8.27 -11.16
C ASP A 611 -41.56 7.49 -10.85
N GLN A 612 -40.40 8.14 -10.99
CA GLN A 612 -39.12 7.59 -10.56
C GLN A 612 -39.02 7.75 -9.04
N VAL A 613 -38.94 6.63 -8.33
CA VAL A 613 -38.95 6.60 -6.86
C VAL A 613 -37.60 6.22 -6.25
N ALA A 614 -36.70 5.62 -7.05
CA ALA A 614 -35.34 5.28 -6.64
C ALA A 614 -34.41 5.22 -7.86
N GLY A 615 -33.09 5.31 -7.61
CA GLY A 615 -32.05 5.19 -8.63
C GLY A 615 -32.01 6.33 -9.65
N GLY A 616 -31.20 6.17 -10.69
CA GLY A 616 -30.98 7.11 -11.78
C GLY A 616 -30.29 6.47 -12.98
N LEU A 617 -29.68 7.28 -13.84
CA LEU A 617 -29.05 6.79 -15.09
C LEU A 617 -27.91 5.80 -14.83
N ALA A 618 -27.10 6.03 -13.80
CA ALA A 618 -25.92 5.21 -13.50
C ALA A 618 -26.30 3.78 -13.06
N ASP A 619 -27.45 3.63 -12.39
CA ASP A 619 -28.03 2.36 -11.94
C ASP A 619 -28.61 1.51 -13.08
N LEU A 620 -28.31 1.85 -14.35
CA LEU A 620 -28.71 1.05 -15.51
C LEU A 620 -27.51 0.41 -16.21
N PHE A 621 -26.29 0.68 -15.74
CA PHE A 621 -25.06 0.37 -16.47
C PHE A 621 -24.60 -1.07 -16.26
N ASN A 622 -24.78 -1.60 -15.06
CA ASN A 622 -24.30 -2.92 -14.66
C ASN A 622 -25.45 -3.74 -14.09
N SER A 623 -25.27 -5.06 -14.05
CA SER A 623 -26.13 -5.95 -13.25
C SER A 623 -25.45 -6.06 -11.88
N ASP A 624 -25.83 -5.19 -10.94
CA ASP A 624 -25.15 -5.01 -9.65
C ASP A 624 -26.08 -4.78 -8.46
N ASP A 625 -27.37 -5.09 -8.61
CA ASP A 625 -28.44 -4.88 -7.64
C ASP A 625 -28.68 -3.39 -7.25
N SER A 626 -28.03 -2.43 -7.93
CA SER A 626 -28.38 -1.01 -7.85
C SER A 626 -29.45 -0.68 -8.88
N LYS A 627 -30.66 -0.32 -8.43
CA LYS A 627 -31.86 -0.35 -9.28
C LYS A 627 -32.48 1.03 -9.52
N LEU A 628 -32.94 1.25 -10.74
CA LEU A 628 -33.92 2.29 -11.07
C LEU A 628 -35.34 1.81 -10.71
N GLY A 629 -35.91 2.38 -9.66
CA GLY A 629 -37.26 2.04 -9.18
C GLY A 629 -38.34 2.97 -9.75
N LEU A 630 -39.41 2.38 -10.27
CA LEU A 630 -40.49 3.10 -10.96
C LEU A 630 -41.88 2.70 -10.46
N HIS A 631 -42.76 3.69 -10.33
CA HIS A 631 -44.20 3.50 -10.06
C HIS A 631 -45.08 3.94 -11.26
N PRO A 632 -46.27 3.34 -11.43
CA PRO A 632 -47.20 3.69 -12.49
C PRO A 632 -47.74 5.12 -12.34
N GLY A 633 -47.70 5.87 -13.44
CA GLY A 633 -48.29 7.20 -13.53
C GLY A 633 -49.73 7.16 -14.04
N ILE A 634 -50.36 8.33 -14.07
CA ILE A 634 -51.73 8.49 -14.57
C ILE A 634 -51.76 8.28 -16.09
N VAL A 635 -52.73 7.48 -16.55
CA VAL A 635 -53.03 7.28 -17.98
C VAL A 635 -54.50 7.60 -18.26
N PHE A 636 -54.79 8.09 -19.47
CA PHE A 636 -56.14 8.49 -19.88
C PHE A 636 -56.82 7.45 -20.78
N GLY A 637 -56.12 6.37 -21.12
CA GLY A 637 -56.67 5.27 -21.90
C GLY A 637 -55.98 3.96 -21.61
N THR A 638 -56.73 2.86 -21.69
CA THR A 638 -56.22 1.51 -21.43
C THR A 638 -55.16 1.05 -22.43
N PHE A 639 -54.98 1.74 -23.56
CA PHE A 639 -53.93 1.45 -24.52
C PHE A 639 -52.55 2.01 -24.10
N GLN A 640 -52.51 2.96 -23.16
CA GLN A 640 -51.27 3.58 -22.71
C GLN A 640 -50.61 2.73 -21.61
N ALA A 641 -49.29 2.57 -21.69
CA ALA A 641 -48.50 2.01 -20.58
C ALA A 641 -48.34 3.06 -19.47
N PRO A 642 -48.67 2.74 -18.21
CA PRO A 642 -48.53 3.63 -17.05
C PRO A 642 -47.08 4.03 -16.75
N ILE A 643 -46.12 3.18 -17.12
CA ILE A 643 -44.69 3.48 -17.05
C ILE A 643 -44.14 3.46 -18.48
N ARG A 644 -43.41 4.50 -18.85
CA ARG A 644 -42.66 4.57 -20.10
C ARG A 644 -41.32 5.24 -19.85
N VAL A 645 -40.25 4.50 -20.14
CA VAL A 645 -38.87 4.97 -20.06
C VAL A 645 -38.30 5.03 -21.46
N VAL A 646 -37.63 6.12 -21.80
CA VAL A 646 -36.84 6.27 -23.02
C VAL A 646 -35.39 6.42 -22.65
N LEU A 647 -34.56 5.61 -23.27
CA LEU A 647 -33.11 5.60 -23.10
C LEU A 647 -32.46 5.99 -24.42
N GLU A 648 -31.43 6.82 -24.34
CA GLU A 648 -30.59 7.15 -25.50
C GLU A 648 -29.13 6.85 -25.16
N GLY A 649 -28.38 6.42 -26.16
CA GLY A 649 -26.94 6.19 -26.08
C GLY A 649 -26.27 6.51 -27.41
N THR A 650 -24.97 6.28 -27.49
CA THR A 650 -24.18 6.55 -28.71
C THR A 650 -23.34 5.33 -29.07
N SER A 651 -23.58 4.77 -30.26
CA SER A 651 -22.72 3.77 -30.87
C SER A 651 -21.41 4.39 -31.33
N ALA A 652 -20.29 3.79 -30.94
CA ALA A 652 -18.96 4.21 -31.39
C ALA A 652 -18.62 3.72 -32.80
N GLN A 653 -19.39 2.78 -33.36
CA GLN A 653 -19.10 2.08 -34.62
C GLN A 653 -20.37 1.79 -35.43
N GLY A 654 -20.21 1.46 -36.71
CA GLY A 654 -21.31 0.96 -37.56
C GLY A 654 -21.63 -0.49 -37.19
N PRO A 655 -22.91 -0.87 -36.95
CA PRO A 655 -23.22 -2.18 -36.38
C PRO A 655 -23.42 -3.27 -37.45
N THR A 656 -22.75 -4.43 -37.33
CA THR A 656 -23.24 -5.70 -37.93
C THR A 656 -24.23 -6.40 -37.02
N THR A 657 -24.10 -6.21 -35.71
CA THR A 657 -25.03 -6.73 -34.70
C THR A 657 -25.41 -5.61 -33.75
N LEU A 658 -26.70 -5.49 -33.45
CA LEU A 658 -27.20 -4.62 -32.40
C LEU A 658 -28.22 -5.38 -31.58
N LYS A 659 -27.95 -5.51 -30.28
CA LYS A 659 -28.89 -6.04 -29.30
C LYS A 659 -29.16 -5.03 -28.20
N PHE A 660 -30.28 -5.20 -27.51
CA PHE A 660 -30.61 -4.44 -26.31
C PHE A 660 -30.97 -5.41 -25.19
N ARG A 661 -30.30 -5.25 -24.06
CA ARG A 661 -30.42 -6.10 -22.87
C ARG A 661 -31.04 -5.30 -21.75
N VAL A 662 -32.03 -5.89 -21.09
CA VAL A 662 -32.65 -5.34 -19.88
C VAL A 662 -32.72 -6.41 -18.81
N GLU A 663 -32.31 -6.07 -17.61
CA GLU A 663 -32.56 -6.83 -16.40
C GLU A 663 -33.53 -6.07 -15.52
N SER A 664 -34.63 -6.71 -15.14
CA SER A 664 -35.69 -6.06 -14.40
C SER A 664 -36.56 -7.05 -13.64
N ALA A 665 -37.21 -6.54 -12.60
CA ALA A 665 -38.21 -7.23 -11.81
C ALA A 665 -39.45 -6.34 -11.60
N ALA A 666 -40.56 -6.95 -11.19
CA ALA A 666 -41.74 -6.22 -10.77
C ALA A 666 -42.30 -6.76 -9.47
N SER A 667 -42.99 -5.91 -8.72
CA SER A 667 -43.77 -6.33 -7.53
C SER A 667 -44.86 -7.38 -7.80
N SER A 668 -45.16 -7.67 -9.08
CA SER A 668 -46.13 -8.69 -9.48
C SER A 668 -45.80 -9.29 -10.85
N PRO A 669 -46.02 -10.60 -11.04
CA PRO A 669 -45.84 -11.25 -12.33
C PRO A 669 -46.91 -10.86 -13.37
N SER A 670 -47.93 -10.10 -12.96
CA SER A 670 -48.96 -9.55 -13.86
C SER A 670 -48.56 -8.22 -14.49
N VAL A 671 -47.28 -7.83 -14.42
CA VAL A 671 -46.71 -6.66 -15.11
C VAL A 671 -45.97 -7.14 -16.35
N SER A 672 -46.38 -6.68 -17.53
CA SER A 672 -45.64 -6.89 -18.78
C SER A 672 -44.60 -5.81 -19.02
N GLN A 673 -43.42 -6.21 -19.46
CA GLN A 673 -42.39 -5.38 -20.07
C GLN A 673 -42.48 -5.48 -21.59
N LYS A 674 -42.50 -4.33 -22.26
CA LYS A 674 -42.36 -4.22 -23.72
C LYS A 674 -41.09 -3.46 -24.05
N ILE A 675 -40.26 -4.05 -24.91
CA ILE A 675 -38.99 -3.49 -25.36
C ILE A 675 -39.14 -3.05 -26.82
N GLU A 676 -38.81 -1.80 -27.10
CA GLU A 676 -38.87 -1.22 -28.43
C GLU A 676 -37.57 -0.46 -28.74
N LEU A 677 -37.10 -0.54 -29.98
CA LEU A 677 -35.96 0.27 -30.45
C LEU A 677 -36.42 1.27 -31.50
N PHE A 678 -35.83 2.45 -31.52
CA PHE A 678 -36.14 3.47 -32.49
C PHE A 678 -35.44 3.18 -33.82
N ASN A 679 -36.21 2.99 -34.87
CA ASN A 679 -35.70 2.84 -36.23
C ASN A 679 -35.54 4.25 -36.83
N PHE A 680 -34.29 4.70 -36.99
CA PHE A 680 -33.95 6.02 -37.52
C PHE A 680 -34.23 6.17 -39.02
N THR A 681 -34.37 5.06 -39.75
CA THR A 681 -34.79 5.09 -41.16
C THR A 681 -36.30 5.32 -41.28
N LEU A 682 -37.09 4.66 -40.43
CA LEU A 682 -38.56 4.77 -40.41
C LEU A 682 -39.08 5.95 -39.58
N GLY A 683 -38.24 6.54 -38.73
CA GLY A 683 -38.62 7.60 -37.80
C GLY A 683 -39.61 7.13 -36.72
N SER A 684 -39.62 5.85 -36.36
CA SER A 684 -40.59 5.25 -35.43
C SER A 684 -40.00 4.14 -34.57
N TYR A 685 -40.65 3.86 -33.44
CA TYR A 685 -40.29 2.73 -32.57
C TYR A 685 -40.82 1.41 -33.13
N VAL A 686 -39.96 0.40 -33.15
CA VAL A 686 -40.29 -0.97 -33.55
C VAL A 686 -40.27 -1.85 -32.29
N PRO A 687 -41.38 -2.53 -31.96
CA PRO A 687 -41.42 -3.44 -30.83
C PRO A 687 -40.64 -4.72 -31.13
N LEU A 688 -39.79 -5.13 -30.20
CA LEU A 688 -38.93 -6.32 -30.34
C LEU A 688 -39.31 -7.43 -29.35
N SER A 689 -39.86 -7.08 -28.19
CA SER A 689 -40.33 -8.07 -27.20
C SER A 689 -41.49 -7.52 -26.38
N THR A 690 -42.37 -8.42 -25.93
CA THR A 690 -43.37 -8.16 -24.90
C THR A 690 -43.51 -9.42 -24.06
N THR A 691 -43.10 -9.35 -22.80
CA THR A 691 -43.07 -10.49 -21.87
C THR A 691 -43.55 -10.06 -20.49
N ASN A 692 -44.16 -10.97 -19.72
CA ASN A 692 -44.42 -10.71 -18.31
C ASN A 692 -43.12 -10.76 -17.51
N LEU A 693 -42.99 -9.87 -16.53
CA LEU A 693 -41.87 -9.84 -15.59
C LEU A 693 -42.08 -10.88 -14.49
N THR A 694 -41.00 -11.19 -13.78
CA THR A 694 -40.98 -11.98 -12.56
C THR A 694 -40.87 -11.08 -11.33
N THR A 695 -41.10 -11.65 -10.14
CA THR A 695 -40.88 -10.96 -8.86
C THR A 695 -39.43 -10.97 -8.38
N SER A 696 -38.57 -11.66 -9.13
CA SER A 696 -37.11 -11.62 -9.03
C SER A 696 -36.54 -11.07 -10.33
N ASP A 697 -35.28 -10.66 -10.34
CA ASP A 697 -34.65 -10.15 -11.56
C ASP A 697 -34.66 -11.19 -12.68
N GLY A 698 -34.98 -10.71 -13.86
CA GLY A 698 -35.00 -11.49 -15.09
C GLY A 698 -34.36 -10.70 -16.22
N VAL A 699 -33.47 -11.38 -16.95
CA VAL A 699 -32.77 -10.80 -18.10
C VAL A 699 -33.55 -11.09 -19.39
N VAL A 700 -33.81 -10.04 -20.18
CA VAL A 700 -34.33 -10.14 -21.54
C VAL A 700 -33.37 -9.43 -22.49
N GLU A 701 -32.88 -10.15 -23.50
CA GLU A 701 -32.04 -9.59 -24.57
C GLU A 701 -32.74 -9.74 -25.92
N VAL A 702 -32.86 -8.63 -26.66
CA VAL A 702 -33.50 -8.60 -27.99
C VAL A 702 -32.51 -8.15 -29.06
N ALA A 703 -32.57 -8.78 -30.23
CA ALA A 703 -31.74 -8.40 -31.38
C ALA A 703 -32.52 -7.52 -32.36
N ALA A 704 -31.88 -6.47 -32.85
CA ALA A 704 -32.41 -5.67 -33.95
C ALA A 704 -32.28 -6.45 -35.28
N PRO A 705 -33.37 -6.60 -36.06
CA PRO A 705 -33.32 -7.37 -37.31
C PRO A 705 -32.37 -6.80 -38.36
N ASN A 706 -32.28 -5.46 -38.45
CA ASN A 706 -31.41 -4.72 -39.37
C ASN A 706 -30.65 -3.65 -38.59
N PRO A 707 -29.52 -3.98 -37.95
CA PRO A 707 -28.84 -3.12 -36.97
C PRO A 707 -28.57 -1.69 -37.43
N ALA A 708 -28.15 -1.50 -38.69
CA ALA A 708 -27.86 -0.19 -39.25
C ALA A 708 -29.07 0.78 -39.24
N GLN A 709 -30.32 0.27 -39.26
CA GLN A 709 -31.52 1.11 -39.21
C GLN A 709 -31.81 1.67 -37.81
N PHE A 710 -31.20 1.09 -36.77
CA PHE A 710 -31.41 1.45 -35.37
C PHE A 710 -30.28 2.31 -34.79
N VAL A 711 -29.32 2.73 -35.64
CA VAL A 711 -28.25 3.67 -35.32
C VAL A 711 -28.37 4.90 -36.23
N GLN A 712 -28.37 6.09 -35.66
CA GLN A 712 -28.39 7.33 -36.44
C GLN A 712 -27.05 7.52 -37.17
N ALA A 713 -27.07 7.57 -38.50
CA ALA A 713 -25.87 7.51 -39.35
C ALA A 713 -24.79 8.57 -39.07
N VAL A 714 -25.17 9.78 -38.62
CA VAL A 714 -24.21 10.89 -38.42
C VAL A 714 -23.66 10.92 -36.99
N THR A 715 -24.51 10.68 -35.99
CA THR A 715 -24.17 10.87 -34.58
C THR A 715 -23.87 9.57 -33.85
N GLY A 716 -24.17 8.41 -34.46
CA GLY A 716 -24.13 7.11 -33.81
C GLY A 716 -25.27 6.90 -32.80
N LYS A 717 -26.24 7.81 -32.70
CA LYS A 717 -27.29 7.74 -31.67
C LYS A 717 -28.10 6.46 -31.76
N VAL A 718 -28.29 5.80 -30.63
CA VAL A 718 -29.22 4.67 -30.42
C VAL A 718 -30.30 5.10 -29.43
N ARG A 719 -31.51 4.52 -29.56
CA ARG A 719 -32.64 4.85 -28.70
C ARG A 719 -33.53 3.64 -28.46
N ALA A 720 -33.86 3.41 -27.19
CA ALA A 720 -34.71 2.34 -26.72
C ALA A 720 -35.88 2.91 -25.92
N ARG A 721 -37.01 2.20 -25.92
CA ARG A 721 -38.17 2.51 -25.11
C ARG A 721 -38.65 1.26 -24.39
N LEU A 722 -38.84 1.41 -23.09
CA LEU A 722 -39.41 0.40 -22.21
C LEU A 722 -40.78 0.86 -21.77
N GLU A 723 -41.77 -0.01 -21.94
CA GLU A 723 -43.14 0.23 -21.48
C GLU A 723 -43.54 -0.88 -20.52
N PHE A 724 -44.05 -0.50 -19.33
CA PHE A 724 -44.56 -1.44 -18.35
C PHE A 724 -46.04 -1.23 -18.10
N LYS A 725 -46.78 -2.32 -18.05
CA LYS A 725 -48.24 -2.29 -17.97
C LYS A 725 -48.79 -3.56 -17.34
N LEU A 726 -49.88 -3.43 -16.60
CA LEU A 726 -50.61 -4.58 -16.08
C LEU A 726 -51.28 -5.40 -17.20
N THR A 727 -51.12 -6.72 -17.12
CA THR A 727 -51.81 -7.71 -17.94
C THR A 727 -52.87 -8.49 -17.16
N GLY A 728 -52.92 -8.32 -15.84
CA GLY A 728 -53.87 -8.96 -14.93
C GLY A 728 -54.05 -8.19 -13.62
N PRO A 729 -54.85 -8.71 -12.68
CA PRO A 729 -55.06 -8.09 -11.38
C PRO A 729 -53.78 -8.07 -10.55
N VAL A 730 -53.60 -6.98 -9.79
CA VAL A 730 -52.53 -6.81 -8.80
C VAL A 730 -53.14 -6.50 -7.44
N PHE A 731 -52.58 -7.10 -6.39
CA PHE A 731 -53.04 -6.94 -5.02
C PHE A 731 -52.19 -5.96 -4.21
N VAL A 732 -51.20 -5.32 -4.85
CA VAL A 732 -50.33 -4.31 -4.28
C VAL A 732 -50.38 -3.08 -5.18
N PHE A 733 -50.74 -1.92 -4.62
CA PHE A 733 -50.78 -0.64 -5.33
C PHE A 733 -50.10 0.47 -4.48
N PRO A 734 -49.23 1.31 -5.06
CA PRO A 734 -48.71 1.20 -6.43
C PRO A 734 -47.89 -0.08 -6.61
N TRP A 735 -48.03 -0.75 -7.76
CA TRP A 735 -47.09 -1.79 -8.15
C TRP A 735 -45.80 -1.12 -8.61
N SER A 736 -44.65 -1.72 -8.34
CA SER A 736 -43.35 -1.24 -8.77
C SER A 736 -42.74 -2.09 -9.88
N VAL A 737 -41.83 -1.46 -10.62
CA VAL A 737 -40.84 -2.09 -11.50
C VAL A 737 -39.48 -1.57 -11.08
N ASP A 738 -38.53 -2.48 -10.94
CA ASP A 738 -37.12 -2.18 -10.68
C ASP A 738 -36.32 -2.63 -11.90
N ILE A 739 -35.47 -1.76 -12.42
CA ILE A 739 -34.57 -2.05 -13.55
C ILE A 739 -33.15 -1.99 -13.01
N ASP A 740 -32.44 -3.11 -13.10
CA ASP A 740 -31.05 -3.24 -12.65
C ASP A 740 -30.07 -2.90 -13.77
N GLN A 741 -30.39 -3.31 -15.00
CA GLN A 741 -29.54 -3.02 -16.16
C GLN A 741 -30.40 -2.70 -17.40
N ALA A 742 -29.98 -1.73 -18.22
CA ALA A 742 -30.59 -1.46 -19.51
C ALA A 742 -29.58 -0.87 -20.51
N VAL A 743 -28.98 -1.73 -21.35
CA VAL A 743 -27.81 -1.39 -22.18
C VAL A 743 -27.89 -1.98 -23.60
N TRP A 744 -27.15 -1.39 -24.55
CA TRP A 744 -27.01 -1.96 -25.90
C TRP A 744 -25.75 -2.82 -26.01
N ARG A 745 -25.79 -3.89 -26.80
CA ARG A 745 -24.59 -4.60 -27.26
C ARG A 745 -24.43 -4.38 -28.75
N ILE A 746 -23.37 -3.68 -29.16
CA ILE A 746 -23.15 -3.27 -30.55
C ILE A 746 -21.80 -3.80 -31.02
N LEU A 747 -21.81 -4.63 -32.06
CA LEU A 747 -20.60 -5.21 -32.64
C LEU A 747 -20.45 -4.76 -34.11
N PRO A 748 -19.23 -4.49 -34.58
CA PRO A 748 -18.94 -4.07 -35.96
C PRO A 748 -18.98 -5.18 -36.98
#